data_AF-A0A8T0LNS0-F1
#
_entry.id   AF-A0A8T0LNS0-F1
#
_cell.length_a   1.000
_cell.length_b   1.000
_cell.length_c   1.000
_cell.angle_alpha   90.00
_cell.angle_beta   90.00
_cell.angle_gamma   90.00
#
_symmetry.space_group_name_H-M   'P 1'
#
loop_
_entity.id
_entity.type
_entity.pdbx_description
1 polymer ?
#
loop_
_entity_poly.entity_id
_entity_poly.type
_entity_poly.pdbx_seq_one_letter_code
_entity_poly.pdbx_strand_id
1 'polypeptide(L)'
;MTDKAKLHANRGASLMMLMQITEAQKECRRSIEVDATYARAYLRLGRIQVMLGDTANAQANLDTAKHLMTGNDHGEGISNDQADHASLVKMEATIKKLVTLQDEIKWYVDCGDFKQALVHTKNALALAPSCRDLQAQKVRILLHQKEFDQIAEFCAAIVHKQQAMYPKPANRGGLNTQSLKEKTVDEIKLVGIDLGLLWATSLHYQNRVEDAIRIVNALEIVAPCSSHVIQLKRQWQDMKQLKHNGNEHFKQGNYQEAVRFYSEAVQIDVQHQEYCAIIYCNRAAAQMGLERYHTAILDCNEALQRKPKYPRALLRRARCHVALEMYHEAVKDFDRASFMAPKTQRRTHYDVLGIEKAATIDQIKKAYRKLALVYHPDKAKTSTHAELFKEMTAAYNVLSDESARSKYDRELIYNSLKEQLKHHPPQVNSELIDAIPVLTADIHDEAALVAMVKQTKVVLSLVGPYALYGELLVKVCAENVPSDLVAYLLTTRIHKLYGKDTKTGKINFLITDFAGSVSGGTLASVFQMVEGKTRKQLADTCNPYILTDEDNMMHKQDEGMVDANTIKIAVRYDEVMGLWTSVFLGQLMNQAVVHRSNFLLNNLYGEHFVYTERLAKGGLLSQLLITAGSLIFIAMLYFTWTRKLLQKLAPVSGEGPSEEIMQDGCFVVDATAFTEDGKLVSKLKAVGEGDPGYRLTVQLVTESAFCLAKGDFRDCSDDVNDTPVHGGFYTPASAFGRKLSNRLHAKHFMTFDFKDVALTQQQKEEEPMKEHAAAF
;
A
#
# COMPACT_ATOMS: atom_id res chain seq x y z
N MET A 1 14.78 -45.48 -53.51
CA MET A 1 14.54 -44.05 -53.19
C MET A 1 13.88 -43.87 -51.83
N THR A 2 12.79 -44.59 -51.57
CA THR A 2 11.89 -44.45 -50.41
C THR A 2 12.56 -44.27 -49.05
N ASP A 3 13.65 -44.97 -48.71
CA ASP A 3 14.30 -44.79 -47.39
C ASP A 3 14.94 -43.41 -47.20
N LYS A 4 15.41 -42.79 -48.27
CA LYS A 4 15.87 -41.39 -48.25
C LYS A 4 14.69 -40.43 -48.01
N ALA A 5 13.52 -40.72 -48.58
CA ALA A 5 12.29 -39.96 -48.29
C ALA A 5 11.84 -40.15 -46.83
N LYS A 6 11.86 -41.38 -46.30
CA LYS A 6 11.58 -41.68 -44.87
C LYS A 6 12.49 -40.85 -43.95
N LEU A 7 13.79 -40.80 -44.24
CA LEU A 7 14.77 -40.02 -43.48
C LEU A 7 14.46 -38.51 -43.48
N HIS A 8 14.21 -37.91 -44.65
CA HIS A 8 13.84 -36.49 -44.75
C HIS A 8 12.53 -36.19 -43.99
N ALA A 9 11.50 -37.02 -44.11
CA ALA A 9 10.26 -36.83 -43.36
C ALA A 9 10.43 -37.00 -41.84
N ASN A 10 11.29 -37.91 -41.39
CA ASN A 10 11.57 -38.13 -39.97
C ASN A 10 12.35 -36.94 -39.39
N ARG A 11 13.34 -36.41 -40.12
CA ARG A 11 14.01 -35.15 -39.78
C ARG A 11 13.02 -33.98 -39.73
N GLY A 12 12.10 -33.90 -40.69
CA GLY A 12 10.99 -32.94 -40.67
C GLY A 12 10.14 -33.04 -39.39
N ALA A 13 9.80 -34.25 -38.95
CA ALA A 13 9.05 -34.46 -37.71
C ALA A 13 9.82 -34.00 -36.45
N SER A 14 11.13 -34.27 -36.36
CA SER A 14 11.97 -33.74 -35.27
C SER A 14 12.04 -32.21 -35.30
N LEU A 15 12.13 -31.60 -36.48
CA LEU A 15 12.10 -30.15 -36.65
C LEU A 15 10.74 -29.54 -36.28
N MET A 16 9.62 -30.24 -36.50
CA MET A 16 8.30 -29.83 -35.99
C MET A 16 8.25 -29.82 -34.46
N MET A 17 8.79 -30.85 -33.80
CA MET A 17 8.86 -30.91 -32.33
C MET A 17 9.72 -29.77 -31.75
N LEU A 18 10.77 -29.37 -32.47
CA LEU A 18 11.60 -28.21 -32.17
C LEU A 18 11.02 -26.88 -32.68
N MET A 19 9.74 -26.84 -33.11
CA MET A 19 9.05 -25.68 -33.69
C MET A 19 9.79 -24.96 -34.84
N GLN A 20 10.72 -25.64 -35.53
CA GLN A 20 11.51 -25.09 -36.64
C GLN A 20 10.71 -25.20 -37.95
N ILE A 21 9.53 -24.58 -37.98
CA ILE A 21 8.46 -24.86 -38.95
C ILE A 21 8.90 -24.68 -40.40
N THR A 22 9.75 -23.69 -40.71
CA THR A 22 10.27 -23.45 -42.06
C THR A 22 11.22 -24.54 -42.56
N GLU A 23 12.13 -25.02 -41.71
CA GLU A 23 13.05 -26.11 -42.08
C GLU A 23 12.34 -27.46 -42.08
N ALA A 24 11.38 -27.67 -41.18
CA ALA A 24 10.47 -28.81 -41.24
C ALA A 24 9.71 -28.85 -42.57
N GLN A 25 9.19 -27.70 -43.04
CA GLN A 25 8.47 -27.62 -44.32
C GLN A 25 9.37 -27.98 -45.50
N LYS A 26 10.62 -27.50 -45.52
CA LYS A 26 11.62 -27.83 -46.54
C LYS A 26 11.97 -29.32 -46.54
N GLU A 27 12.21 -29.94 -45.39
CA GLU A 27 12.52 -31.37 -45.31
C GLU A 27 11.31 -32.25 -45.67
N CYS A 28 10.08 -31.83 -45.36
CA CYS A 28 8.88 -32.53 -45.82
C CYS A 28 8.67 -32.40 -47.34
N ARG A 29 8.94 -31.24 -47.96
CA ARG A 29 8.93 -31.09 -49.43
C ARG A 29 10.01 -31.95 -50.09
N ARG A 30 11.24 -31.93 -49.59
CA ARG A 30 12.35 -32.82 -50.03
C ARG A 30 12.02 -34.30 -49.93
N SER A 31 11.21 -34.70 -48.95
CA SER A 31 10.72 -36.07 -48.84
C SER A 31 9.81 -36.44 -50.02
N ILE A 32 8.86 -35.57 -50.37
CA ILE A 32 7.94 -35.72 -51.51
C ILE A 32 8.68 -35.65 -52.86
N GLU A 33 9.68 -34.77 -52.98
CA GLU A 33 10.56 -34.65 -54.17
C GLU A 33 11.39 -35.93 -54.41
N VAL A 34 11.70 -36.71 -53.36
CA VAL A 34 12.46 -37.97 -53.43
C VAL A 34 11.55 -39.19 -53.58
N ASP A 35 10.33 -39.15 -53.04
CA ASP A 35 9.31 -40.18 -53.21
C ASP A 35 7.89 -39.60 -53.13
N ALA A 36 7.30 -39.34 -54.30
CA ALA A 36 5.97 -38.75 -54.42
C ALA A 36 4.83 -39.69 -53.96
N THR A 37 5.10 -40.97 -53.73
CA THR A 37 4.10 -41.95 -53.24
C THR A 37 4.02 -42.00 -51.71
N TYR A 38 4.99 -41.41 -51.00
CA TYR A 38 5.15 -41.57 -49.57
C TYR A 38 4.16 -40.71 -48.75
N ALA A 39 2.92 -41.21 -48.62
CA ALA A 39 1.77 -40.53 -47.98
C ALA A 39 2.06 -39.89 -46.61
N ARG A 40 2.91 -40.50 -45.78
CA ARG A 40 3.31 -39.96 -44.46
C ARG A 40 4.05 -38.61 -44.55
N ALA A 41 4.66 -38.28 -45.69
CA ALA A 41 5.26 -36.96 -45.90
C ALA A 41 4.21 -35.86 -46.14
N TYR A 42 3.20 -36.13 -46.97
CA TYR A 42 2.07 -35.21 -47.20
C TYR A 42 1.30 -34.94 -45.89
N LEU A 43 1.04 -35.98 -45.09
CA LEU A 43 0.36 -35.83 -43.79
C LEU A 43 1.17 -34.93 -42.83
N ARG A 44 2.51 -35.02 -42.85
CA ARG A 44 3.40 -34.13 -42.07
C ARG A 44 3.45 -32.69 -42.63
N LEU A 45 3.52 -32.53 -43.95
CA LEU A 45 3.47 -31.22 -44.61
C LEU A 45 2.13 -30.50 -44.37
N GLY A 46 1.03 -31.24 -44.41
CA GLY A 46 -0.31 -30.74 -44.08
C GLY A 46 -0.43 -30.30 -42.63
N ARG A 47 0.11 -31.06 -41.66
CA ARG A 47 0.21 -30.63 -40.25
C ARG A 47 1.04 -29.35 -40.09
N ILE A 48 2.10 -29.18 -40.86
CA ILE A 48 2.90 -27.94 -40.90
C ILE A 48 2.06 -26.77 -41.42
N GLN A 49 1.27 -26.97 -42.47
CA GLN A 49 0.38 -25.95 -43.03
C GLN A 49 -0.74 -25.56 -42.05
N VAL A 50 -1.33 -26.51 -41.32
CA VAL A 50 -2.26 -26.22 -40.20
C VAL A 50 -1.61 -25.32 -39.14
N MET A 51 -0.37 -25.61 -38.72
CA MET A 51 0.34 -24.77 -37.73
C MET A 51 0.64 -23.35 -38.24
N LEU A 52 0.74 -23.17 -39.56
CA LEU A 52 0.92 -21.88 -40.24
C LEU A 52 -0.41 -21.16 -40.54
N GLY A 53 -1.57 -21.82 -40.37
CA GLY A 53 -2.89 -21.28 -40.71
C GLY A 53 -3.33 -21.48 -42.17
N ASP A 54 -2.52 -22.17 -42.98
CA ASP A 54 -2.73 -22.44 -44.41
C ASP A 54 -3.69 -23.63 -44.58
N THR A 55 -4.98 -23.38 -44.36
CA THR A 55 -6.04 -24.39 -44.43
C THR A 55 -6.23 -24.98 -45.83
N ALA A 56 -6.04 -24.16 -46.88
CA ALA A 56 -6.18 -24.60 -48.27
C ALA A 56 -5.13 -25.63 -48.68
N ASN A 57 -3.83 -25.35 -48.49
CA ASN A 57 -2.81 -26.34 -48.83
C ASN A 57 -2.78 -27.50 -47.84
N ALA A 58 -3.15 -27.29 -46.57
CA ALA A 58 -3.31 -28.39 -45.62
C ALA A 58 -4.38 -29.39 -46.07
N GLN A 59 -5.51 -28.91 -46.61
CA GLN A 59 -6.57 -29.76 -47.16
C GLN A 59 -6.09 -30.51 -48.41
N ALA A 60 -5.44 -29.83 -49.36
CA ALA A 60 -4.87 -30.49 -50.54
C ALA A 60 -3.86 -31.60 -50.18
N ASN A 61 -3.02 -31.37 -49.17
CA ASN A 61 -2.06 -32.37 -48.67
C ASN A 61 -2.76 -33.51 -47.89
N LEU A 62 -3.86 -33.23 -47.19
CA LEU A 62 -4.70 -34.25 -46.56
C LEU A 62 -5.34 -35.18 -47.58
N ASP A 63 -5.95 -34.64 -48.62
CA ASP A 63 -6.68 -35.44 -49.61
C ASP A 63 -5.72 -36.22 -50.53
N THR A 64 -4.54 -35.67 -50.81
CA THR A 64 -3.44 -36.43 -51.43
C THR A 64 -2.98 -37.58 -50.53
N ALA A 65 -2.81 -37.35 -49.22
CA ALA A 65 -2.43 -38.40 -48.27
C ALA A 65 -3.52 -39.49 -48.16
N LYS A 66 -4.81 -39.12 -48.14
CA LYS A 66 -5.94 -40.08 -48.17
C LYS A 66 -5.89 -40.95 -49.43
N HIS A 67 -5.76 -40.35 -50.61
CA HIS A 67 -5.72 -41.08 -51.87
C HIS A 67 -4.57 -42.09 -51.90
N LEU A 68 -3.36 -41.68 -51.48
CA LEU A 68 -2.20 -42.58 -51.41
C LEU A 68 -2.32 -43.68 -50.33
N MET A 69 -3.11 -43.46 -49.28
CA MET A 69 -3.38 -44.47 -48.23
C MET A 69 -4.56 -45.40 -48.55
N THR A 70 -5.43 -45.03 -49.49
CA THR A 70 -6.63 -45.82 -49.86
C THR A 70 -6.53 -46.50 -51.23
N GLY A 71 -5.61 -46.06 -52.10
CA GLY A 71 -5.48 -46.58 -53.48
C GLY A 71 -4.59 -47.81 -53.66
N ASN A 72 -3.91 -48.30 -52.61
CA ASN A 72 -2.89 -49.36 -52.71
C ASN A 72 -3.47 -50.77 -52.48
N ASP A 73 -4.44 -51.17 -53.32
CA ASP A 73 -5.03 -52.52 -53.30
C ASP A 73 -4.17 -53.59 -54.03
N HIS A 74 -3.04 -53.19 -54.63
CA HIS A 74 -2.14 -54.04 -55.41
C HIS A 74 -0.67 -53.86 -55.01
N GLY A 75 -0.12 -54.86 -54.32
CA GLY A 75 1.33 -55.04 -54.12
C GLY A 75 1.90 -54.53 -52.79
N GLU A 76 2.41 -55.48 -52.00
CA GLU A 76 3.42 -55.30 -50.94
C GLU A 76 3.22 -54.16 -49.90
N GLY A 77 2.32 -54.41 -48.95
CA GLY A 77 2.71 -54.35 -47.55
C GLY A 77 3.02 -52.98 -46.93
N ILE A 78 2.12 -52.00 -47.07
CA ILE A 78 2.02 -50.91 -46.10
C ILE A 78 0.89 -51.24 -45.12
N SER A 79 1.22 -51.29 -43.83
CA SER A 79 0.28 -51.63 -42.76
C SER A 79 -0.96 -50.73 -42.78
N ASN A 80 -2.12 -51.33 -42.54
CA ASN A 80 -3.39 -50.62 -42.31
C ASN A 80 -3.40 -50.03 -40.88
N ASP A 81 -2.38 -49.22 -40.58
CA ASP A 81 -2.09 -48.69 -39.25
C ASP A 81 -3.24 -47.80 -38.77
N GLN A 82 -3.98 -48.27 -37.76
CA GLN A 82 -5.05 -47.53 -37.09
C GLN A 82 -4.60 -46.11 -36.65
N ALA A 83 -3.31 -45.95 -36.33
CA ALA A 83 -2.67 -44.68 -36.00
C ALA A 83 -2.55 -43.69 -37.17
N ASP A 84 -2.42 -44.16 -38.42
CA ASP A 84 -2.41 -43.31 -39.62
C ASP A 84 -3.84 -42.90 -40.00
N HIS A 85 -4.81 -43.82 -39.92
CA HIS A 85 -6.22 -43.48 -40.12
C HIS A 85 -6.70 -42.45 -39.09
N ALA A 86 -6.41 -42.67 -37.80
CA ALA A 86 -6.68 -41.68 -36.74
C ALA A 86 -5.91 -40.36 -36.96
N SER A 87 -4.71 -40.42 -37.57
CA SER A 87 -3.92 -39.24 -37.92
C SER A 87 -4.54 -38.39 -39.03
N LEU A 88 -5.21 -39.01 -40.01
CA LEU A 88 -5.99 -38.34 -41.06
C LEU A 88 -7.24 -37.68 -40.45
N VAL A 89 -8.06 -38.46 -39.73
CA VAL A 89 -9.33 -37.98 -39.13
C VAL A 89 -9.09 -36.81 -38.18
N LYS A 90 -8.07 -36.89 -37.31
CA LYS A 90 -7.69 -35.79 -36.41
C LYS A 90 -7.24 -34.54 -37.16
N MET A 91 -6.53 -34.69 -38.27
CA MET A 91 -6.09 -33.57 -39.09
C MET A 91 -7.28 -32.90 -39.81
N GLU A 92 -8.21 -33.67 -40.37
CA GLU A 92 -9.43 -33.17 -41.00
C GLU A 92 -10.29 -32.36 -40.02
N ALA A 93 -10.54 -32.91 -38.84
CA ALA A 93 -11.29 -32.22 -37.78
C ALA A 93 -10.60 -30.92 -37.33
N THR A 94 -9.27 -30.88 -37.35
CA THR A 94 -8.49 -29.68 -37.03
C THR A 94 -8.62 -28.61 -38.13
N ILE A 95 -8.55 -28.99 -39.41
CA ILE A 95 -8.77 -28.07 -40.54
C ILE A 95 -10.18 -27.49 -40.51
N LYS A 96 -11.21 -28.34 -40.41
CA LYS A 96 -12.62 -27.91 -40.36
C LYS A 96 -12.88 -26.93 -39.21
N LYS A 97 -12.33 -27.21 -38.01
CA LYS A 97 -12.44 -26.30 -36.86
C LYS A 97 -11.67 -24.99 -37.07
N LEU A 98 -10.49 -25.03 -37.70
CA LEU A 98 -9.69 -23.84 -37.96
C LEU A 98 -10.34 -22.91 -39.00
N VAL A 99 -10.93 -23.46 -40.08
CA VAL A 99 -11.72 -22.69 -41.05
C VAL A 99 -12.92 -22.03 -40.37
N THR A 100 -13.70 -22.81 -39.61
CA THR A 100 -14.86 -22.28 -38.86
C THR A 100 -14.46 -21.12 -37.95
N LEU A 101 -13.35 -21.26 -37.21
CA LEU A 101 -12.82 -20.19 -36.35
C LEU A 101 -12.34 -18.98 -37.17
N GLN A 102 -11.72 -19.15 -38.34
CA GLN A 102 -11.31 -18.05 -39.21
C GLN A 102 -12.52 -17.23 -39.70
N ASP A 103 -13.60 -17.91 -40.11
CA ASP A 103 -14.86 -17.26 -40.52
C ASP A 103 -15.56 -16.57 -39.35
N GLU A 104 -15.64 -17.22 -38.17
CA GLU A 104 -16.19 -16.63 -36.93
C GLU A 104 -15.43 -15.37 -36.51
N ILE A 105 -14.09 -15.40 -36.47
CA ILE A 105 -13.29 -14.22 -36.10
C ILE A 105 -13.57 -13.07 -37.06
N LYS A 106 -13.64 -13.35 -38.37
CA LYS A 106 -13.97 -12.33 -39.37
C LYS A 106 -15.35 -11.73 -39.09
N TRP A 107 -16.37 -12.57 -38.91
CA TRP A 107 -17.73 -12.11 -38.62
C TRP A 107 -17.82 -11.24 -37.35
N TYR A 108 -17.19 -11.66 -36.25
CA TYR A 108 -17.16 -10.85 -35.03
C TYR A 108 -16.39 -9.53 -35.17
N VAL A 109 -15.31 -9.49 -35.98
CA VAL A 109 -14.60 -8.24 -36.32
C VAL A 109 -15.47 -7.32 -37.17
N ASP A 110 -16.14 -7.86 -38.20
CA ASP A 110 -17.04 -7.11 -39.08
C ASP A 110 -18.27 -6.57 -38.31
N CYS A 111 -18.76 -7.29 -37.29
CA CYS A 111 -19.79 -6.83 -36.35
C CYS A 111 -19.28 -5.90 -35.24
N GLY A 112 -17.98 -5.71 -35.09
CA GLY A 112 -17.37 -4.89 -34.03
C GLY A 112 -17.35 -5.50 -32.62
N ASP A 113 -17.74 -6.77 -32.44
CA ASP A 113 -17.54 -7.48 -31.17
C ASP A 113 -16.10 -8.02 -31.08
N PHE A 114 -15.20 -7.08 -30.78
CA PHE A 114 -13.80 -7.38 -30.55
C PHE A 114 -13.58 -8.35 -29.38
N LYS A 115 -14.52 -8.49 -28.43
CA LYS A 115 -14.35 -9.39 -27.27
C LYS A 115 -14.49 -10.84 -27.69
N GLN A 116 -15.54 -11.18 -28.43
CA GLN A 116 -15.70 -12.53 -28.98
C GLN A 116 -14.64 -12.81 -30.05
N ALA A 117 -14.34 -11.85 -30.93
CA ALA A 117 -13.25 -11.99 -31.89
C ALA A 117 -11.91 -12.37 -31.22
N LEU A 118 -11.59 -11.80 -30.06
CA LEU A 118 -10.39 -12.15 -29.28
C LEU A 118 -10.45 -13.59 -28.73
N VAL A 119 -11.60 -14.08 -28.29
CA VAL A 119 -11.79 -15.45 -27.80
C VAL A 119 -11.62 -16.46 -28.95
N HIS A 120 -12.29 -16.26 -30.07
CA HIS A 120 -12.16 -17.13 -31.24
C HIS A 120 -10.73 -17.07 -31.82
N THR A 121 -10.05 -15.91 -31.79
CA THR A 121 -8.64 -15.80 -32.19
C THR A 121 -7.69 -16.55 -31.25
N LYS A 122 -7.92 -16.50 -29.94
CA LYS A 122 -7.16 -17.32 -28.96
C LYS A 122 -7.35 -18.81 -29.23
N ASN A 123 -8.57 -19.24 -29.55
CA ASN A 123 -8.89 -20.62 -29.92
C ASN A 123 -8.22 -21.05 -31.24
N ALA A 124 -8.20 -20.17 -32.26
CA ALA A 124 -7.52 -20.43 -33.53
C ALA A 124 -5.99 -20.55 -33.36
N LEU A 125 -5.38 -19.67 -32.56
CA LEU A 125 -3.95 -19.71 -32.24
C LEU A 125 -3.54 -20.95 -31.42
N ALA A 126 -4.47 -21.60 -30.71
CA ALA A 126 -4.20 -22.88 -30.07
C ALA A 126 -4.08 -24.05 -31.07
N LEU A 127 -4.67 -23.92 -32.27
CA LEU A 127 -4.54 -24.89 -33.37
C LEU A 127 -3.41 -24.50 -34.34
N ALA A 128 -3.24 -23.21 -34.60
CA ALA A 128 -2.30 -22.62 -35.56
C ALA A 128 -1.30 -21.64 -34.88
N PRO A 129 -0.44 -22.13 -33.95
CA PRO A 129 0.38 -21.26 -33.08
C PRO A 129 1.46 -20.47 -33.83
N SER A 130 1.79 -20.84 -35.06
CA SER A 130 2.79 -20.18 -35.91
C SER A 130 2.18 -19.35 -37.04
N CYS A 131 0.85 -19.22 -37.10
CA CYS A 131 0.15 -18.38 -38.07
C CYS A 131 0.36 -16.89 -37.76
N ARG A 132 1.18 -16.21 -38.57
CA ARG A 132 1.47 -14.77 -38.40
C ARG A 132 0.24 -13.89 -38.56
N ASP A 133 -0.68 -14.26 -39.45
CA ASP A 133 -1.90 -13.49 -39.68
C ASP A 133 -2.83 -13.50 -38.47
N LEU A 134 -3.05 -14.67 -37.85
CA LEU A 134 -3.81 -14.78 -36.59
C LEU A 134 -3.11 -14.07 -35.42
N GLN A 135 -1.77 -14.09 -35.36
CA GLN A 135 -1.00 -13.34 -34.36
C GLN A 135 -1.18 -11.82 -34.55
N ALA A 136 -1.09 -11.32 -35.79
CA ALA A 136 -1.32 -9.92 -36.11
C ALA A 136 -2.78 -9.51 -35.89
N GLN A 137 -3.75 -10.36 -36.25
CA GLN A 137 -5.18 -10.15 -36.02
C GLN A 137 -5.51 -10.05 -34.53
N LYS A 138 -4.94 -10.92 -33.68
CA LYS A 138 -5.04 -10.80 -32.21
C LYS A 138 -4.57 -9.42 -31.74
N VAL A 139 -3.45 -8.93 -32.24
CA VAL A 139 -2.90 -7.62 -31.84
C VAL A 139 -3.75 -6.46 -32.37
N ARG A 140 -4.28 -6.53 -33.60
CA ARG A 140 -5.26 -5.54 -34.11
C ARG A 140 -6.51 -5.47 -33.23
N ILE A 141 -7.05 -6.62 -32.83
CA ILE A 141 -8.21 -6.72 -31.93
C ILE A 141 -7.90 -6.09 -30.56
N LEU A 142 -6.73 -6.39 -29.97
CA LEU A 142 -6.29 -5.75 -28.71
C LEU A 142 -6.09 -4.24 -28.85
N LEU A 143 -5.59 -3.75 -30.01
CA LEU A 143 -5.43 -2.32 -30.29
C LEU A 143 -6.80 -1.61 -30.31
N HIS A 144 -7.82 -2.21 -30.94
CA HIS A 144 -9.20 -1.71 -30.92
C HIS A 144 -9.81 -1.72 -29.51
N GLN A 145 -9.51 -2.74 -28.69
CA GLN A 145 -9.91 -2.79 -27.28
C GLN A 145 -9.15 -1.80 -26.39
N LYS A 146 -8.04 -1.21 -26.87
CA LYS A 146 -7.08 -0.36 -26.13
C LYS A 146 -6.30 -1.12 -25.03
N GLU A 147 -6.22 -2.44 -25.16
CA GLU A 147 -5.52 -3.37 -24.25
C GLU A 147 -4.01 -3.41 -24.56
N PHE A 148 -3.35 -2.25 -24.46
CA PHE A 148 -2.00 -2.04 -24.98
C PHE A 148 -0.91 -2.86 -24.26
N ASP A 149 -1.06 -3.12 -22.96
CA ASP A 149 -0.07 -3.89 -22.21
C ASP A 149 -0.07 -5.38 -22.60
N GLN A 150 -1.25 -5.95 -22.90
CA GLN A 150 -1.38 -7.30 -23.47
C GLN A 150 -0.69 -7.43 -24.84
N ILE A 151 -0.52 -6.33 -25.59
CA ILE A 151 0.25 -6.31 -26.85
C ILE A 151 1.75 -6.39 -26.56
N ALA A 152 2.25 -5.57 -25.62
CA ALA A 152 3.65 -5.55 -25.24
C ALA A 152 4.10 -6.90 -24.66
N GLU A 153 3.31 -7.49 -23.76
CA GLU A 153 3.53 -8.84 -23.22
C GLU A 153 3.55 -9.91 -24.31
N PHE A 154 2.63 -9.85 -25.27
CA PHE A 154 2.54 -10.84 -26.34
C PHE A 154 3.73 -10.77 -27.30
N CYS A 155 4.18 -9.57 -27.68
CA CYS A 155 5.39 -9.38 -28.47
C CYS A 155 6.64 -9.86 -27.71
N ALA A 156 6.78 -9.51 -26.43
CA ALA A 156 7.88 -9.98 -25.58
C ALA A 156 7.88 -11.51 -25.41
N ALA A 157 6.71 -12.14 -25.25
CA ALA A 157 6.59 -13.60 -25.17
C ALA A 157 7.03 -14.31 -26.46
N ILE A 158 6.78 -13.72 -27.63
CA ILE A 158 7.30 -14.21 -28.92
C ILE A 158 8.83 -14.12 -28.95
N VAL A 159 9.41 -12.98 -28.55
CA VAL A 159 10.86 -12.79 -28.45
C VAL A 159 11.49 -13.82 -27.52
N HIS A 160 11.01 -13.95 -26.28
CA HIS A 160 11.57 -14.89 -25.30
C HIS A 160 11.46 -16.34 -25.75
N LYS A 161 10.33 -16.76 -26.33
CA LYS A 161 10.15 -18.13 -26.84
C LYS A 161 11.10 -18.45 -28.00
N GLN A 162 11.35 -17.49 -28.89
CA GLN A 162 12.32 -17.61 -29.98
C GLN A 162 13.77 -17.65 -29.45
N GLN A 163 14.13 -16.77 -28.51
CA GLN A 163 15.48 -16.71 -27.94
C GLN A 163 15.84 -17.94 -27.11
N ALA A 164 14.91 -18.48 -26.32
CA ALA A 164 15.12 -19.71 -25.54
C ALA A 164 15.31 -20.95 -26.43
N MET A 165 14.74 -20.93 -27.64
CA MET A 165 14.86 -22.00 -28.63
C MET A 165 16.15 -21.94 -29.45
N TYR A 166 16.77 -20.76 -29.54
CA TYR A 166 18.03 -20.51 -30.24
C TYR A 166 19.00 -19.70 -29.37
N PRO A 167 19.55 -20.28 -28.28
CA PRO A 167 20.60 -19.63 -27.50
C PRO A 167 21.80 -19.34 -28.42
N LYS A 168 22.17 -18.06 -28.56
CA LYS A 168 23.39 -17.65 -29.27
C LYS A 168 24.57 -18.41 -28.65
N PRO A 169 25.47 -19.04 -29.43
CA PRO A 169 26.60 -19.79 -28.87
C PRO A 169 27.46 -18.87 -28.01
N ALA A 170 27.86 -19.35 -26.83
CA ALA A 170 28.62 -18.55 -25.87
C ALA A 170 29.99 -18.18 -26.46
N ASN A 171 30.16 -16.91 -26.85
CA ASN A 171 31.42 -16.39 -27.37
C ASN A 171 32.53 -16.57 -26.32
N ARG A 172 33.47 -17.48 -26.60
CA ARG A 172 34.67 -17.67 -25.78
C ARG A 172 35.64 -16.50 -26.03
N GLY A 173 35.59 -15.51 -25.12
CA GLY A 173 36.51 -14.37 -25.11
C GLY A 173 35.94 -13.15 -25.84
N GLY A 174 35.42 -12.19 -25.08
CA GLY A 174 34.99 -10.88 -25.60
C GLY A 174 33.84 -10.28 -24.79
N LEU A 175 34.11 -9.19 -24.07
CA LEU A 175 33.10 -8.36 -23.40
C LEU A 175 32.31 -7.54 -24.44
N ASN A 176 31.46 -8.22 -25.21
CA ASN A 176 30.67 -7.57 -26.26
C ASN A 176 29.34 -7.04 -25.70
N THR A 177 29.32 -5.77 -25.32
CA THR A 177 28.10 -5.03 -24.94
C THR A 177 27.22 -4.73 -26.17
N GLN A 178 26.57 -5.77 -26.72
CA GLN A 178 25.65 -5.67 -27.86
C GLN A 178 24.71 -4.48 -27.67
N SER A 179 24.73 -3.52 -28.59
CA SER A 179 24.10 -2.22 -28.35
C SER A 179 22.58 -2.34 -28.29
N LEU A 180 21.93 -1.41 -27.59
CA LEU A 180 20.46 -1.40 -27.49
C LEU A 180 19.77 -1.34 -28.87
N LYS A 181 20.42 -0.72 -29.87
CA LYS A 181 19.95 -0.68 -31.26
C LYS A 181 20.01 -2.07 -31.91
N GLU A 182 21.14 -2.77 -31.79
CA GLU A 182 21.28 -4.14 -32.32
C GLU A 182 20.30 -5.11 -31.66
N LYS A 183 20.07 -4.99 -30.35
CA LYS A 183 19.07 -5.81 -29.63
C LYS A 183 17.66 -5.58 -30.17
N THR A 184 17.23 -4.32 -30.29
CA THR A 184 15.92 -3.97 -30.86
C THR A 184 15.77 -4.49 -32.31
N VAL A 185 16.84 -4.43 -33.11
CA VAL A 185 16.86 -4.96 -34.48
C VAL A 185 16.78 -6.50 -34.51
N ASP A 186 17.41 -7.21 -33.59
CA ASP A 186 17.26 -8.67 -33.45
C ASP A 186 15.84 -9.04 -33.00
N GLU A 187 15.25 -8.33 -32.04
CA GLU A 187 13.88 -8.53 -31.55
C GLU A 187 12.84 -8.40 -32.68
N ILE A 188 12.96 -7.36 -33.52
CA ILE A 188 12.03 -7.11 -34.62
C ILE A 188 12.15 -8.14 -35.76
N LYS A 189 13.32 -8.78 -35.96
CA LYS A 189 13.43 -9.95 -36.87
C LYS A 189 12.63 -11.15 -36.36
N LEU A 190 12.58 -11.36 -35.04
CA LEU A 190 11.87 -12.48 -34.41
C LEU A 190 10.36 -12.26 -34.37
N VAL A 191 9.93 -11.04 -34.05
CA VAL A 191 8.51 -10.63 -34.01
C VAL A 191 7.91 -10.51 -35.41
N GLY A 192 8.68 -10.00 -36.39
CA GLY A 192 8.22 -9.75 -37.75
C GLY A 192 7.61 -8.36 -37.96
N ILE A 193 7.49 -7.96 -39.22
CA ILE A 193 7.22 -6.58 -39.63
C ILE A 193 5.84 -6.10 -39.16
N ASP A 194 4.77 -6.85 -39.42
CA ASP A 194 3.39 -6.43 -39.13
C ASP A 194 3.10 -6.34 -37.63
N LEU A 195 3.60 -7.31 -36.87
CA LEU A 195 3.53 -7.29 -35.40
C LEU A 195 4.40 -6.17 -34.82
N GLY A 196 5.58 -5.92 -35.38
CA GLY A 196 6.43 -4.78 -35.00
C GLY A 196 5.79 -3.42 -35.28
N LEU A 197 5.12 -3.25 -36.42
CA LEU A 197 4.35 -2.05 -36.76
C LEU A 197 3.22 -1.81 -35.76
N LEU A 198 2.42 -2.84 -35.46
CA LEU A 198 1.34 -2.74 -34.47
C LEU A 198 1.86 -2.47 -33.06
N TRP A 199 3.00 -3.07 -32.68
CA TRP A 199 3.65 -2.83 -31.40
C TRP A 199 4.16 -1.38 -31.28
N ALA A 200 4.80 -0.85 -32.33
CA ALA A 200 5.21 0.56 -32.41
C ALA A 200 4.01 1.50 -32.26
N THR A 201 2.90 1.22 -32.95
CA THR A 201 1.64 1.99 -32.85
C THR A 201 1.05 1.92 -31.44
N SER A 202 1.04 0.75 -30.78
CA SER A 202 0.56 0.63 -29.40
C SER A 202 1.38 1.45 -28.40
N LEU A 203 2.71 1.49 -28.55
CA LEU A 203 3.60 2.32 -27.73
C LEU A 203 3.39 3.82 -28.00
N HIS A 204 3.14 4.20 -29.26
CA HIS A 204 2.79 5.57 -29.62
C HIS A 204 1.47 5.99 -28.95
N TYR A 205 0.45 5.10 -28.92
CA TYR A 205 -0.83 5.34 -28.25
C TYR A 205 -0.70 5.39 -26.72
N GLN A 206 0.23 4.65 -26.12
CA GLN A 206 0.67 4.82 -24.72
C GLN A 206 1.47 6.12 -24.46
N ASN A 207 1.66 6.99 -25.47
CA ASN A 207 2.52 8.19 -25.41
C ASN A 207 4.00 7.88 -25.09
N ARG A 208 4.45 6.63 -25.28
CA ARG A 208 5.85 6.19 -25.13
C ARG A 208 6.62 6.44 -26.43
N VAL A 209 6.65 7.70 -26.85
CA VAL A 209 7.11 8.13 -28.18
C VAL A 209 8.56 7.71 -28.45
N GLU A 210 9.45 7.74 -27.45
CA GLU A 210 10.84 7.30 -27.61
C GLU A 210 10.94 5.79 -27.89
N ASP A 211 10.20 4.96 -27.16
CA ASP A 211 10.17 3.51 -27.35
C ASP A 211 9.61 3.16 -28.74
N ALA A 212 8.52 3.82 -29.12
CA ALA A 212 7.89 3.69 -30.43
C ALA A 212 8.86 4.05 -31.57
N ILE A 213 9.61 5.16 -31.43
CA ILE A 213 10.64 5.57 -32.40
C ILE A 213 11.81 4.58 -32.45
N ARG A 214 12.25 3.98 -31.33
CA ARG A 214 13.26 2.92 -31.36
C ARG A 214 12.81 1.73 -32.20
N ILE A 215 11.53 1.32 -32.10
CA ILE A 215 10.98 0.24 -32.93
C ILE A 215 10.86 0.66 -34.40
N VAL A 216 10.35 1.86 -34.73
CA VAL A 216 10.25 2.31 -36.13
C VAL A 216 11.62 2.39 -36.81
N ASN A 217 12.65 2.86 -36.11
CA ASN A 217 14.02 2.86 -36.63
C ASN A 217 14.57 1.43 -36.83
N ALA A 218 14.19 0.47 -35.99
CA ALA A 218 14.55 -0.94 -36.17
C ALA A 218 13.80 -1.59 -37.35
N LEU A 219 12.52 -1.28 -37.53
CA LEU A 219 11.70 -1.69 -38.68
C LEU A 219 12.26 -1.14 -40.01
N GLU A 220 12.75 0.10 -40.02
CA GLU A 220 13.39 0.70 -41.19
C GLU A 220 14.71 -0.02 -41.56
N ILE A 221 15.47 -0.50 -40.58
CA ILE A 221 16.67 -1.32 -40.82
C ILE A 221 16.31 -2.73 -41.32
N VAL A 222 15.25 -3.33 -40.78
CA VAL A 222 14.82 -4.71 -41.12
C VAL A 222 14.05 -4.77 -42.45
N ALA A 223 13.32 -3.72 -42.81
CA ALA A 223 12.42 -3.68 -43.97
C ALA A 223 12.37 -2.29 -44.63
N PRO A 224 13.49 -1.75 -45.15
CA PRO A 224 13.58 -0.37 -45.66
C PRO A 224 12.64 -0.08 -46.84
N CYS A 225 12.30 -1.09 -47.63
CA CYS A 225 11.40 -0.97 -48.78
C CYS A 225 9.91 -1.21 -48.43
N SER A 226 9.56 -1.39 -47.15
CA SER A 226 8.18 -1.63 -46.73
C SER A 226 7.35 -0.36 -46.78
N SER A 227 6.35 -0.33 -47.68
CA SER A 227 5.39 0.78 -47.82
C SER A 227 4.75 1.15 -46.48
N HIS A 228 4.35 0.16 -45.68
CA HIS A 228 3.73 0.37 -44.37
C HIS A 228 4.68 1.03 -43.35
N VAL A 229 5.97 0.68 -43.36
CA VAL A 229 6.98 1.30 -42.48
C VAL A 229 7.24 2.75 -42.88
N ILE A 230 7.39 3.01 -44.18
CA ILE A 230 7.57 4.36 -44.73
C ILE A 230 6.35 5.23 -44.44
N GLN A 231 5.14 4.69 -44.64
CA GLN A 231 3.87 5.38 -44.39
C GLN A 231 3.69 5.74 -42.90
N LEU A 232 3.92 4.80 -41.97
CA LEU A 232 3.82 5.05 -40.54
C LEU A 232 4.84 6.11 -40.08
N LYS A 233 6.09 6.01 -40.55
CA LYS A 233 7.15 6.98 -40.25
C LYS A 233 6.78 8.38 -40.76
N ARG A 234 6.27 8.49 -41.99
CA ARG A 234 5.78 9.75 -42.56
C ARG A 234 4.60 10.32 -41.78
N GLN A 235 3.60 9.49 -41.46
CA GLN A 235 2.43 9.88 -40.67
C GLN A 235 2.83 10.55 -39.36
N TRP A 236 3.81 9.98 -38.62
CA TRP A 236 4.28 10.55 -37.36
C TRP A 236 5.14 11.82 -37.55
N GLN A 237 5.84 11.96 -38.69
CA GLN A 237 6.52 13.21 -39.06
C GLN A 237 5.51 14.31 -39.36
N ASP A 238 4.46 14.03 -40.14
CA ASP A 238 3.39 14.97 -40.47
C ASP A 238 2.62 15.39 -39.19
N MET A 239 2.29 14.46 -38.28
CA MET A 239 1.72 14.73 -36.96
C MET A 239 2.60 15.64 -36.08
N LYS A 240 3.93 15.51 -36.19
CA LYS A 240 4.88 16.36 -35.47
C LYS A 240 4.95 17.76 -36.10
N GLN A 241 4.95 17.84 -37.42
CA GLN A 241 5.10 19.09 -38.17
C GLN A 241 3.85 19.97 -38.09
N LEU A 242 2.64 19.44 -38.33
CA LEU A 242 1.40 20.23 -38.22
C LEU A 242 1.19 20.78 -36.80
N LYS A 243 1.49 19.96 -35.77
CA LYS A 243 1.48 20.40 -34.37
C LYS A 243 2.48 21.54 -34.10
N HIS A 244 3.66 21.50 -34.72
CA HIS A 244 4.65 22.58 -34.60
C HIS A 244 4.16 23.85 -35.30
N ASN A 245 3.75 23.76 -36.57
CA ASN A 245 3.24 24.89 -37.35
C ASN A 245 2.08 25.59 -36.64
N GLY A 246 1.08 24.84 -36.17
CA GLY A 246 -0.04 25.39 -35.40
C GLY A 246 0.39 26.10 -34.12
N ASN A 247 1.39 25.58 -33.40
CA ASN A 247 1.96 26.25 -32.23
C ASN A 247 2.70 27.55 -32.59
N GLU A 248 3.45 27.60 -33.70
CA GLU A 248 4.15 28.82 -34.12
C GLU A 248 3.17 29.91 -34.60
N HIS A 249 2.16 29.57 -35.40
CA HIS A 249 1.09 30.50 -35.77
C HIS A 249 0.31 30.99 -34.54
N PHE A 250 0.08 30.14 -33.53
CA PHE A 250 -0.52 30.55 -32.27
C PHE A 250 0.34 31.58 -31.50
N LYS A 251 1.68 31.40 -31.43
CA LYS A 251 2.59 32.39 -30.82
C LYS A 251 2.59 33.74 -31.56
N GLN A 252 2.42 33.72 -32.88
CA GLN A 252 2.37 34.91 -33.73
C GLN A 252 1.05 35.68 -33.64
N GLY A 253 0.04 35.17 -32.91
CA GLY A 253 -1.33 35.72 -32.92
C GLY A 253 -2.14 35.35 -34.18
N ASN A 254 -1.58 34.53 -35.09
CA ASN A 254 -2.21 34.09 -36.33
C ASN A 254 -3.19 32.93 -36.07
N TYR A 255 -4.17 33.15 -35.19
CA TYR A 255 -5.03 32.11 -34.63
C TYR A 255 -5.87 31.37 -35.67
N GLN A 256 -6.32 32.04 -36.74
CA GLN A 256 -7.12 31.39 -37.81
C GLN A 256 -6.31 30.34 -38.58
N GLU A 257 -5.03 30.60 -38.87
CA GLU A 257 -4.12 29.62 -39.47
C GLU A 257 -3.77 28.49 -38.49
N ALA A 258 -3.57 28.82 -37.21
CA ALA A 258 -3.37 27.82 -36.17
C ALA A 258 -4.56 26.85 -36.07
N VAL A 259 -5.80 27.35 -36.15
CA VAL A 259 -7.02 26.54 -36.21
C VAL A 259 -7.03 25.61 -37.44
N ARG A 260 -6.56 26.06 -38.62
CA ARG A 260 -6.46 25.18 -39.80
C ARG A 260 -5.46 24.05 -39.58
N PHE A 261 -4.22 24.36 -39.21
CA PHE A 261 -3.18 23.36 -38.96
C PHE A 261 -3.54 22.36 -37.84
N TYR A 262 -4.21 22.82 -36.77
CA TYR A 262 -4.73 21.90 -35.75
C TYR A 262 -5.88 21.03 -36.25
N SER A 263 -6.72 21.53 -37.18
CA SER A 263 -7.81 20.75 -37.78
C SER A 263 -7.30 19.69 -38.75
N GLU A 264 -6.28 20.02 -39.54
CA GLU A 264 -5.53 19.05 -40.37
C GLU A 264 -4.87 17.98 -39.47
N ALA A 265 -4.23 18.37 -38.38
CA ALA A 265 -3.53 17.48 -37.46
C ALA A 265 -4.43 16.41 -36.80
N VAL A 266 -5.67 16.76 -36.41
CA VAL A 266 -6.64 15.79 -35.85
C VAL A 266 -6.97 14.67 -36.84
N GLN A 267 -6.98 14.95 -38.15
CA GLN A 267 -7.38 13.96 -39.17
C GLN A 267 -6.30 12.94 -39.51
N ILE A 268 -5.03 13.15 -39.10
CA ILE A 268 -3.94 12.21 -39.42
C ILE A 268 -4.07 10.91 -38.62
N ASP A 269 -4.49 10.97 -37.35
CA ASP A 269 -4.79 9.79 -36.54
C ASP A 269 -5.91 10.10 -35.53
N VAL A 270 -7.14 9.83 -35.96
CA VAL A 270 -8.37 9.99 -35.17
C VAL A 270 -8.47 8.96 -34.04
N GLN A 271 -7.77 7.82 -34.14
CA GLN A 271 -7.79 6.79 -33.11
C GLN A 271 -6.87 7.14 -31.93
N HIS A 272 -5.79 7.89 -32.16
CA HIS A 272 -4.83 8.31 -31.13
C HIS A 272 -5.43 9.31 -30.13
N GLN A 273 -6.06 8.79 -29.08
CA GLN A 273 -6.83 9.54 -28.08
C GLN A 273 -6.04 10.69 -27.44
N GLU A 274 -4.83 10.41 -26.93
CA GLU A 274 -3.95 11.38 -26.27
C GLU A 274 -3.50 12.51 -27.20
N TYR A 275 -3.02 12.18 -28.41
CA TYR A 275 -2.61 13.19 -29.38
C TYR A 275 -3.79 14.07 -29.78
N CYS A 276 -4.92 13.46 -30.16
CA CYS A 276 -6.15 14.19 -30.47
C CYS A 276 -6.55 15.13 -29.33
N ALA A 277 -6.61 14.64 -28.08
CA ALA A 277 -6.99 15.47 -26.93
C ALA A 277 -6.08 16.70 -26.76
N ILE A 278 -4.77 16.56 -26.98
CA ILE A 278 -3.81 17.67 -26.94
C ILE A 278 -4.05 18.67 -28.08
N ILE A 279 -4.31 18.19 -29.30
CA ILE A 279 -4.58 19.06 -30.46
C ILE A 279 -5.92 19.79 -30.31
N TYR A 280 -7.03 19.10 -29.98
CA TYR A 280 -8.33 19.72 -29.70
C TYR A 280 -8.21 20.79 -28.60
N CYS A 281 -7.51 20.49 -27.50
CA CYS A 281 -7.29 21.45 -26.42
C CYS A 281 -6.49 22.69 -26.86
N ASN A 282 -5.54 22.55 -27.80
CA ASN A 282 -4.83 23.69 -28.38
C ASN A 282 -5.65 24.44 -29.45
N ARG A 283 -6.49 23.74 -30.23
CA ARG A 283 -7.45 24.37 -31.14
C ARG A 283 -8.47 25.22 -30.38
N ALA A 284 -9.00 24.72 -29.26
CA ALA A 284 -9.82 25.50 -28.34
C ALA A 284 -9.13 26.81 -27.90
N ALA A 285 -7.84 26.78 -27.59
CA ALA A 285 -7.10 27.98 -27.22
C ALA A 285 -6.96 28.99 -28.37
N ALA A 286 -6.79 28.53 -29.61
CA ALA A 286 -6.79 29.39 -30.79
C ALA A 286 -8.19 29.97 -31.07
N GLN A 287 -9.27 29.18 -30.89
CA GLN A 287 -10.65 29.66 -30.99
C GLN A 287 -11.01 30.67 -29.88
N MET A 288 -10.47 30.51 -28.66
CA MET A 288 -10.57 31.52 -27.59
C MET A 288 -9.89 32.85 -27.97
N GLY A 289 -8.75 32.80 -28.67
CA GLY A 289 -8.07 33.97 -29.24
C GLY A 289 -8.80 34.61 -30.43
N LEU A 290 -9.85 33.97 -30.93
CA LEU A 290 -10.79 34.48 -31.93
C LEU A 290 -12.18 34.76 -31.34
N GLU A 291 -12.30 34.76 -30.00
CA GLU A 291 -13.53 35.01 -29.24
C GLU A 291 -14.68 34.01 -29.53
N ARG A 292 -14.40 32.89 -30.22
CA ARG A 292 -15.40 31.87 -30.62
C ARG A 292 -15.68 30.88 -29.49
N TYR A 293 -16.01 31.37 -28.30
CA TYR A 293 -16.08 30.59 -27.06
C TYR A 293 -16.95 29.33 -27.14
N HIS A 294 -18.11 29.36 -27.82
CA HIS A 294 -18.94 28.16 -28.02
C HIS A 294 -18.19 27.04 -28.78
N THR A 295 -17.41 27.38 -29.81
CA THR A 295 -16.61 26.37 -30.55
C THR A 295 -15.43 25.86 -29.72
N ALA A 296 -14.84 26.72 -28.87
CA ALA A 296 -13.79 26.32 -27.94
C ALA A 296 -14.32 25.36 -26.85
N ILE A 297 -15.56 25.52 -26.40
CA ILE A 297 -16.22 24.58 -25.48
C ILE A 297 -16.41 23.21 -26.12
N LEU A 298 -16.83 23.15 -27.40
CA LEU A 298 -16.93 21.89 -28.15
C LEU A 298 -15.56 21.20 -28.26
N ASP A 299 -14.51 21.93 -28.64
CA ASP A 299 -13.14 21.39 -28.68
C ASP A 299 -12.64 20.92 -27.30
N CYS A 300 -13.00 21.62 -26.22
CA CYS A 300 -12.70 21.15 -24.86
C CYS A 300 -13.50 19.90 -24.47
N ASN A 301 -14.76 19.76 -24.90
CA ASN A 301 -15.55 18.55 -24.69
C ASN A 301 -14.94 17.34 -25.41
N GLU A 302 -14.57 17.50 -26.69
CA GLU A 302 -13.86 16.50 -27.49
C GLU A 302 -12.52 16.07 -26.83
N ALA A 303 -11.77 17.03 -26.29
CA ALA A 303 -10.53 16.76 -25.56
C ALA A 303 -10.78 15.99 -24.25
N LEU A 304 -11.84 16.32 -23.50
CA LEU A 304 -12.18 15.70 -22.22
C LEU A 304 -12.84 14.32 -22.37
N GLN A 305 -13.54 14.05 -23.47
CA GLN A 305 -14.07 12.73 -23.79
C GLN A 305 -12.93 11.74 -24.06
N ARG A 306 -11.90 12.17 -24.80
CA ARG A 306 -10.71 11.35 -25.11
C ARG A 306 -9.74 11.25 -23.92
N LYS A 307 -9.62 12.31 -23.11
CA LYS A 307 -8.76 12.36 -21.91
C LYS A 307 -9.52 12.95 -20.70
N PRO A 308 -10.29 12.14 -19.95
CA PRO A 308 -11.11 12.62 -18.83
C PRO A 308 -10.35 13.25 -17.65
N LYS A 309 -9.04 12.96 -17.55
CA LYS A 309 -8.09 13.55 -16.61
C LYS A 309 -7.20 14.58 -17.33
N TYR A 310 -7.75 15.75 -17.69
CA TYR A 310 -6.99 16.79 -18.41
C TYR A 310 -7.25 18.21 -17.89
N PRO A 311 -6.50 18.67 -16.85
CA PRO A 311 -6.70 19.98 -16.24
C PRO A 311 -6.62 21.16 -17.22
N ARG A 312 -5.74 21.09 -18.23
CA ARG A 312 -5.61 22.16 -19.24
C ARG A 312 -6.86 22.32 -20.12
N ALA A 313 -7.63 21.26 -20.36
CA ALA A 313 -8.89 21.37 -21.09
C ALA A 313 -10.01 21.90 -20.18
N LEU A 314 -10.11 21.42 -18.93
CA LEU A 314 -11.05 21.97 -17.93
C LEU A 314 -10.84 23.48 -17.71
N LEU A 315 -9.60 23.92 -17.48
CA LEU A 315 -9.29 25.35 -17.29
C LEU A 315 -9.58 26.21 -18.54
N ARG A 316 -9.48 25.64 -19.75
CA ARG A 316 -9.85 26.33 -20.99
C ARG A 316 -11.38 26.41 -21.13
N ARG A 317 -12.11 25.34 -20.82
CA ARG A 317 -13.58 25.30 -20.83
C ARG A 317 -14.18 26.22 -19.77
N ALA A 318 -13.68 26.21 -18.54
CA ALA A 318 -14.07 27.12 -17.46
C ALA A 318 -13.92 28.59 -17.86
N ARG A 319 -12.80 28.97 -18.49
CA ARG A 319 -12.59 30.33 -19.00
C ARG A 319 -13.56 30.71 -20.12
N CYS A 320 -13.95 29.77 -20.99
CA CYS A 320 -15.01 30.00 -21.97
C CYS A 320 -16.38 30.18 -21.32
N HIS A 321 -16.68 29.42 -20.26
CA HIS A 321 -17.91 29.59 -19.48
C HIS A 321 -17.96 30.94 -18.75
N VAL A 322 -16.85 31.43 -18.18
CA VAL A 322 -16.76 32.79 -17.62
C VAL A 322 -17.00 33.86 -18.69
N ALA A 323 -16.43 33.71 -19.89
CA ALA A 323 -16.63 34.63 -21.01
C ALA A 323 -18.05 34.57 -21.64
N LEU A 324 -18.87 33.60 -21.23
CA LEU A 324 -20.28 33.45 -21.60
C LEU A 324 -21.22 33.59 -20.38
N GLU A 325 -20.73 34.16 -19.27
CA GLU A 325 -21.47 34.39 -18.01
C GLU A 325 -22.05 33.13 -17.34
N MET A 326 -21.61 31.94 -17.78
CA MET A 326 -22.01 30.62 -17.24
C MET A 326 -21.20 30.28 -15.97
N TYR A 327 -21.32 31.11 -14.93
CA TYR A 327 -20.45 31.03 -13.75
C TYR A 327 -20.56 29.71 -12.97
N HIS A 328 -21.74 29.08 -12.93
CA HIS A 328 -21.99 27.81 -12.24
C HIS A 328 -21.26 26.64 -12.90
N GLU A 329 -21.25 26.58 -14.24
CA GLU A 329 -20.50 25.60 -15.03
C GLU A 329 -18.99 25.87 -14.94
N ALA A 330 -18.59 27.14 -14.93
CA ALA A 330 -17.19 27.54 -14.76
C ALA A 330 -16.61 27.08 -13.41
N VAL A 331 -17.34 27.28 -12.30
CA VAL A 331 -16.92 26.84 -10.96
C VAL A 331 -16.70 25.33 -10.93
N LYS A 332 -17.64 24.53 -11.43
CA LYS A 332 -17.51 23.06 -11.49
C LYS A 332 -16.26 22.60 -12.23
N ASP A 333 -15.90 23.27 -13.33
CA ASP A 333 -14.68 22.96 -14.08
C ASP A 333 -13.41 23.46 -13.38
N PHE A 334 -13.46 24.59 -12.67
CA PHE A 334 -12.34 25.06 -11.84
C PHE A 334 -12.07 24.12 -10.66
N ASP A 335 -13.10 23.68 -9.94
CA ASP A 335 -12.99 22.73 -8.83
C ASP A 335 -12.44 21.39 -9.31
N ARG A 336 -13.01 20.85 -10.40
CA ARG A 336 -12.51 19.62 -11.02
C ARG A 336 -11.08 19.78 -11.54
N ALA A 337 -10.70 20.94 -12.07
CA ALA A 337 -9.32 21.21 -12.49
C ALA A 337 -8.36 21.32 -11.29
N SER A 338 -8.80 21.91 -10.18
CA SER A 338 -8.06 22.01 -8.92
C SER A 338 -7.77 20.63 -8.33
N PHE A 339 -8.77 19.76 -8.30
CA PHE A 339 -8.64 18.36 -7.84
C PHE A 339 -7.76 17.50 -8.77
N MET A 340 -7.76 17.79 -10.08
CA MET A 340 -7.03 17.01 -11.10
C MET A 340 -5.64 17.54 -11.46
N ALA A 341 -5.29 18.77 -11.06
CA ALA A 341 -3.93 19.25 -11.22
C ALA A 341 -2.99 18.36 -10.37
N PRO A 342 -1.83 17.90 -10.89
CA PRO A 342 -0.78 17.48 -9.98
C PRO A 342 -0.48 18.69 -9.10
N LYS A 343 -0.69 18.56 -7.79
CA LYS A 343 -0.40 19.63 -6.83
C LYS A 343 1.07 19.98 -7.01
N THR A 344 1.36 21.08 -7.70
CA THR A 344 2.70 21.66 -7.76
C THR A 344 3.04 21.98 -6.33
N GLN A 345 3.84 21.10 -5.72
CA GLN A 345 4.05 21.03 -4.28
C GLN A 345 4.41 22.44 -3.82
N ARG A 346 3.48 23.07 -3.08
CA ARG A 346 3.49 24.53 -2.88
C ARG A 346 4.87 24.92 -2.38
N ARG A 347 5.62 25.68 -3.19
CA ARG A 347 6.99 26.10 -2.85
C ARG A 347 6.93 26.68 -1.44
N THR A 348 7.62 26.03 -0.53
CA THR A 348 7.61 26.47 0.85
C THR A 348 8.28 27.83 0.94
N HIS A 349 8.01 28.60 1.99
CA HIS A 349 8.69 29.89 2.18
C HIS A 349 10.23 29.73 2.25
N TYR A 350 10.73 28.54 2.60
CA TYR A 350 12.13 28.15 2.51
C TYR A 350 12.62 28.01 1.06
N ASP A 351 11.86 27.32 0.20
CA ASP A 351 12.17 27.17 -1.23
C ASP A 351 12.13 28.52 -1.96
N VAL A 352 11.18 29.40 -1.60
CA VAL A 352 11.03 30.76 -2.16
C VAL A 352 12.23 31.65 -1.80
N LEU A 353 12.80 31.50 -0.60
CA LEU A 353 14.01 32.23 -0.17
C LEU A 353 15.32 31.50 -0.52
N GLY A 354 15.27 30.25 -1.00
CA GLY A 354 16.43 29.44 -1.35
C GLY A 354 17.30 29.04 -0.15
N ILE A 355 16.65 28.63 0.95
CA ILE A 355 17.28 28.32 2.25
C ILE A 355 16.75 27.00 2.83
N GLU A 356 17.49 26.41 3.76
CA GLU A 356 17.07 25.20 4.49
C GLU A 356 16.18 25.51 5.69
N LYS A 357 15.38 24.53 6.14
CA LYS A 357 14.53 24.67 7.34
C LYS A 357 15.31 24.96 8.63
N ALA A 358 16.57 24.56 8.70
CA ALA A 358 17.47 24.83 9.83
C ALA A 358 18.05 26.26 9.83
N ALA A 359 17.74 27.09 8.83
CA ALA A 359 18.35 28.41 8.69
C ALA A 359 18.03 29.37 9.85
N THR A 360 19.04 30.11 10.30
CA THR A 360 18.92 31.12 11.35
C THR A 360 18.22 32.39 10.82
N ILE A 361 17.69 33.20 11.74
CA ILE A 361 16.98 34.44 11.39
C ILE A 361 17.87 35.40 10.56
N ASP A 362 19.19 35.43 10.82
CA ASP A 362 20.12 36.27 10.05
C ASP A 362 20.47 35.68 8.67
N GLN A 363 20.44 34.36 8.51
CA GLN A 363 20.52 33.72 7.19
C GLN A 363 19.26 34.04 6.36
N ILE A 364 18.07 34.00 6.98
CA ILE A 364 16.79 34.40 6.37
C ILE A 364 16.83 35.88 5.92
N LYS A 365 17.26 36.79 6.81
CA LYS A 365 17.46 38.23 6.48
C LYS A 365 18.47 38.43 5.35
N LYS A 366 19.57 37.66 5.33
CA LYS A 366 20.62 37.75 4.30
C LYS A 366 20.13 37.22 2.94
N ALA A 367 19.38 36.13 2.93
CA ALA A 367 18.75 35.57 1.73
C ALA A 367 17.71 36.54 1.13
N TYR A 368 16.79 37.04 1.96
CA TYR A 368 15.79 38.02 1.53
C TYR A 368 16.45 39.29 0.96
N ARG A 369 17.45 39.87 1.63
CA ARG A 369 18.19 41.05 1.11
C ARG A 369 18.85 40.76 -0.25
N LYS A 370 19.44 39.57 -0.44
CA LYS A 370 20.05 39.16 -1.71
C LYS A 370 19.03 39.06 -2.84
N LEU A 371 17.84 38.51 -2.57
CA LEU A 371 16.77 38.38 -3.55
C LEU A 371 16.10 39.74 -3.84
N ALA A 372 15.76 40.52 -2.81
CA ALA A 372 15.17 41.85 -2.96
C ALA A 372 16.04 42.80 -3.80
N LEU A 373 17.38 42.71 -3.69
CA LEU A 373 18.31 43.48 -4.54
C LEU A 373 18.23 43.14 -6.04
N VAL A 374 17.75 41.95 -6.39
CA VAL A 374 17.58 41.47 -7.78
C VAL A 374 16.16 41.72 -8.29
N TYR A 375 15.15 41.43 -7.46
CA TYR A 375 13.73 41.42 -7.85
C TYR A 375 12.96 42.69 -7.42
N HIS A 376 13.65 43.75 -6.96
CA HIS A 376 13.00 45.02 -6.57
C HIS A 376 12.09 45.56 -7.68
N PRO A 377 10.90 46.14 -7.36
CA PRO A 377 9.99 46.71 -8.35
C PRO A 377 10.67 47.68 -9.34
N ASP A 378 11.55 48.56 -8.87
CA ASP A 378 12.26 49.53 -9.74
C ASP A 378 13.23 48.90 -10.76
N LYS A 379 13.52 47.59 -10.62
CA LYS A 379 14.34 46.80 -11.56
C LYS A 379 13.50 45.78 -12.35
N ALA A 380 12.22 45.61 -12.02
CA ALA A 380 11.37 44.54 -12.55
C ALA A 380 10.91 44.85 -13.98
N LYS A 381 11.52 44.20 -14.97
CA LYS A 381 11.19 44.38 -16.39
C LYS A 381 9.99 43.58 -16.89
N THR A 382 9.40 42.70 -16.06
CA THR A 382 8.28 41.82 -16.44
C THR A 382 7.39 41.48 -15.23
N SER A 383 6.10 41.19 -15.47
CA SER A 383 5.10 40.92 -14.41
C SER A 383 5.52 39.82 -13.44
N THR A 384 6.20 38.78 -13.94
CA THR A 384 6.65 37.64 -13.13
C THR A 384 7.65 38.02 -12.04
N HIS A 385 8.40 39.12 -12.22
CA HIS A 385 9.33 39.60 -11.19
C HIS A 385 8.57 40.25 -10.01
N ALA A 386 7.45 40.94 -10.28
CA ALA A 386 6.60 41.52 -9.25
C ALA A 386 5.86 40.44 -8.43
N GLU A 387 5.41 39.36 -9.08
CA GLU A 387 4.83 38.19 -8.42
C GLU A 387 5.86 37.50 -7.50
N LEU A 388 7.07 37.22 -8.00
CA LEU A 388 8.15 36.65 -7.20
C LEU A 388 8.58 37.57 -6.03
N PHE A 389 8.58 38.90 -6.23
CA PHE A 389 8.85 39.86 -5.15
C PHE A 389 7.78 39.76 -4.05
N LYS A 390 6.49 39.68 -4.43
CA LYS A 390 5.39 39.50 -3.48
C LYS A 390 5.49 38.16 -2.73
N GLU A 391 5.84 37.07 -3.41
CA GLU A 391 6.08 35.77 -2.77
C GLU A 391 7.25 35.80 -1.77
N MET A 392 8.39 36.40 -2.11
CA MET A 392 9.54 36.43 -1.20
C MET A 392 9.35 37.38 -0.01
N THR A 393 8.60 38.48 -0.16
CA THR A 393 8.24 39.33 0.98
C THR A 393 7.25 38.62 1.90
N ALA A 394 6.27 37.90 1.37
CA ALA A 394 5.39 37.05 2.20
C ALA A 394 6.18 35.96 2.94
N ALA A 395 7.09 35.27 2.24
CA ALA A 395 7.97 34.26 2.83
C ALA A 395 8.87 34.84 3.93
N TYR A 396 9.46 36.02 3.72
CA TYR A 396 10.27 36.70 4.73
C TYR A 396 9.44 37.12 5.96
N ASN A 397 8.25 37.69 5.75
CA ASN A 397 7.39 38.12 6.85
C ASN A 397 6.95 36.94 7.74
N VAL A 398 6.71 35.76 7.16
CA VAL A 398 6.37 34.54 7.91
C VAL A 398 7.59 33.89 8.56
N LEU A 399 8.76 33.88 7.90
CA LEU A 399 9.95 33.17 8.41
C LEU A 399 10.85 34.00 9.34
N SER A 400 10.73 35.32 9.36
CA SER A 400 11.54 36.20 10.21
C SER A 400 10.94 36.47 11.60
N ASP A 401 9.64 36.21 11.78
CA ASP A 401 8.99 36.12 13.10
C ASP A 401 8.96 34.66 13.57
N GLU A 402 9.34 34.43 14.83
CA GLU A 402 9.53 33.08 15.37
C GLU A 402 8.18 32.36 15.63
N SER A 403 7.13 33.10 15.99
CA SER A 403 5.79 32.54 16.21
C SER A 403 5.11 32.20 14.88
N ALA A 404 5.17 33.10 13.90
CA ALA A 404 4.64 32.89 12.56
C ALA A 404 5.36 31.73 11.84
N ARG A 405 6.70 31.65 11.96
CA ARG A 405 7.49 30.53 11.44
C ARG A 405 7.07 29.22 12.09
N SER A 406 6.99 29.19 13.42
CA SER A 406 6.59 28.02 14.20
C SER A 406 5.18 27.52 13.80
N LYS A 407 4.23 28.43 13.55
CA LYS A 407 2.89 28.09 13.03
C LYS A 407 2.96 27.54 11.60
N TYR A 408 3.71 28.18 10.71
CA TYR A 408 3.86 27.78 9.32
C TYR A 408 4.53 26.40 9.17
N ASP A 409 5.53 26.10 10.00
CA ASP A 409 6.17 24.78 10.04
C ASP A 409 5.20 23.67 10.47
N ARG A 410 4.29 23.94 11.43
CA ARG A 410 3.20 23.02 11.80
C ARG A 410 2.25 22.77 10.62
N GLU A 411 1.84 23.82 9.92
CA GLU A 411 0.96 23.70 8.73
C GLU A 411 1.63 22.88 7.61
N LEU A 412 2.94 23.03 7.39
CA LEU A 412 3.69 22.21 6.42
C LEU A 412 3.71 20.73 6.78
N ILE A 413 3.95 20.40 8.05
CA ILE A 413 3.95 19.00 8.54
C ILE A 413 2.56 18.38 8.37
N TYR A 414 1.51 19.11 8.79
CA TYR A 414 0.13 18.65 8.68
C TYR A 414 -0.30 18.35 7.24
N ASN A 415 0.01 19.25 6.30
CA ASN A 415 -0.31 19.03 4.88
C ASN A 415 0.47 17.82 4.30
N SER A 416 1.71 17.59 4.73
CA SER A 416 2.49 16.40 4.31
C SER A 416 1.82 15.09 4.78
N LEU A 417 1.38 15.05 6.05
CA LEU A 417 0.68 13.88 6.61
C LEU A 417 -0.65 13.62 5.89
N LYS A 418 -1.43 14.66 5.56
CA LYS A 418 -2.68 14.53 4.80
C LYS A 418 -2.48 14.00 3.38
N GLU A 419 -1.38 14.32 2.69
CA GLU A 419 -1.07 13.69 1.40
C GLU A 419 -0.59 12.24 1.57
N GLN A 420 0.24 11.93 2.57
CA GLN A 420 0.72 10.56 2.83
C GLN A 420 -0.44 9.59 3.10
N LEU A 421 -1.42 9.99 3.92
CA LEU A 421 -2.63 9.21 4.21
C LEU A 421 -3.47 8.90 2.96
N LYS A 422 -3.44 9.78 1.94
CA LYS A 422 -4.17 9.58 0.67
C LYS A 422 -3.47 8.64 -0.32
N HIS A 423 -2.24 8.19 -0.02
CA HIS A 423 -1.46 7.29 -0.89
C HIS A 423 -1.45 5.82 -0.40
N HIS A 424 -2.16 5.48 0.68
CA HIS A 424 -2.36 4.09 1.12
C HIS A 424 -3.68 3.51 0.57
N PRO A 425 -3.70 2.27 0.06
CA PRO A 425 -4.90 1.64 -0.52
C PRO A 425 -5.73 0.86 0.53
N PRO A 426 -6.96 0.44 0.21
CA PRO A 426 -8.02 1.22 -0.41
C PRO A 426 -9.24 1.33 0.54
N GLN A 427 -9.01 1.27 1.86
CA GLN A 427 -10.08 1.10 2.87
C GLN A 427 -10.70 2.40 3.41
N VAL A 428 -10.20 3.58 3.02
CA VAL A 428 -10.67 4.88 3.55
C VAL A 428 -11.06 5.81 2.39
N ASN A 429 -12.28 6.35 2.42
CA ASN A 429 -12.73 7.33 1.43
C ASN A 429 -11.98 8.67 1.62
N SER A 430 -11.43 9.22 0.53
CA SER A 430 -10.78 10.54 0.51
C SER A 430 -11.68 11.68 0.95
N GLU A 431 -12.99 11.61 0.67
CA GLU A 431 -13.97 12.62 1.11
C GLU A 431 -14.11 12.64 2.62
N LEU A 432 -14.06 11.46 3.27
CA LEU A 432 -14.04 11.33 4.73
C LEU A 432 -12.77 11.95 5.33
N ILE A 433 -11.60 11.76 4.69
CA ILE A 433 -10.33 12.36 5.15
C ILE A 433 -10.36 13.90 5.06
N ASP A 434 -11.01 14.45 4.03
CA ASP A 434 -11.18 15.89 3.88
C ASP A 434 -12.31 16.48 4.73
N ALA A 435 -13.31 15.68 5.12
CA ALA A 435 -14.39 16.06 6.02
C ALA A 435 -14.05 16.00 7.52
N ILE A 436 -12.90 15.43 7.93
CA ILE A 436 -12.44 15.47 9.34
C ILE A 436 -12.21 16.94 9.77
N PRO A 437 -12.95 17.47 10.75
CA PRO A 437 -12.77 18.83 11.23
C PRO A 437 -11.46 18.94 12.02
N VAL A 438 -10.74 20.05 11.81
CA VAL A 438 -9.46 20.32 12.49
C VAL A 438 -9.70 21.26 13.66
N LEU A 439 -9.69 20.71 14.88
CA LEU A 439 -9.70 21.52 16.09
C LEU A 439 -8.26 21.99 16.37
N THR A 440 -8.09 23.28 16.62
CA THR A 440 -6.82 23.89 17.05
C THR A 440 -7.04 24.51 18.42
N ALA A 441 -6.39 23.97 19.44
CA ALA A 441 -6.30 24.56 20.77
C ALA A 441 -4.82 24.86 21.07
N ASP A 442 -4.55 25.93 21.82
CA ASP A 442 -3.21 26.14 22.35
C ASP A 442 -3.03 25.25 23.59
N ILE A 443 -1.89 24.57 23.64
CA ILE A 443 -1.40 23.75 24.76
C ILE A 443 -1.22 24.55 26.06
N HIS A 444 -1.16 25.88 25.97
CA HIS A 444 -1.09 26.81 27.11
C HIS A 444 -2.40 27.58 27.34
N ASP A 445 -3.48 27.29 26.59
CA ASP A 445 -4.82 27.84 26.78
C ASP A 445 -5.77 26.75 27.30
N GLU A 446 -5.89 26.69 28.62
CA GLU A 446 -6.77 25.76 29.33
C GLU A 446 -8.24 25.87 28.86
N ALA A 447 -8.72 27.08 28.55
CA ALA A 447 -10.09 27.28 28.09
C ALA A 447 -10.31 26.70 26.68
N ALA A 448 -9.34 26.84 25.78
CA ALA A 448 -9.38 26.20 24.46
C ALA A 448 -9.32 24.67 24.56
N LEU A 449 -8.47 24.11 25.44
CA LEU A 449 -8.39 22.68 25.69
C LEU A 449 -9.70 22.12 26.27
N VAL A 450 -10.28 22.78 27.28
CA VAL A 450 -11.57 22.41 27.88
C VAL A 450 -12.71 22.52 26.85
N ALA A 451 -12.69 23.52 25.98
CA ALA A 451 -13.68 23.65 24.89
C ALA A 451 -13.56 22.52 23.86
N MET A 452 -12.33 22.10 23.51
CA MET A 452 -12.06 20.97 22.62
C MET A 452 -12.52 19.63 23.23
N VAL A 453 -12.20 19.38 24.50
CA VAL A 453 -12.62 18.16 25.22
C VAL A 453 -14.15 18.10 25.35
N LYS A 454 -14.82 19.21 25.69
CA LYS A 454 -16.30 19.27 25.76
C LYS A 454 -17.00 18.99 24.42
N GLN A 455 -16.31 19.13 23.29
CA GLN A 455 -16.85 18.85 21.95
C GLN A 455 -16.54 17.44 21.43
N THR A 456 -15.75 16.63 22.17
CA THR A 456 -15.27 15.32 21.72
C THR A 456 -15.71 14.19 22.66
N LYS A 457 -16.16 13.05 22.08
CA LYS A 457 -16.56 11.87 22.88
C LYS A 457 -15.36 11.07 23.39
N VAL A 458 -14.26 11.02 22.62
CA VAL A 458 -12.95 10.49 23.01
C VAL A 458 -11.89 11.26 22.20
N VAL A 459 -10.71 11.47 22.79
CA VAL A 459 -9.54 12.04 22.12
C VAL A 459 -8.48 10.97 21.91
N LEU A 460 -7.97 10.84 20.68
CA LEU A 460 -6.81 10.02 20.33
C LEU A 460 -5.66 10.95 19.93
N SER A 461 -4.49 10.78 20.53
CA SER A 461 -3.28 11.55 20.20
C SER A 461 -2.23 10.65 19.53
N LEU A 462 -1.39 11.24 18.66
CA LEU A 462 -0.38 10.54 17.87
C LEU A 462 1.03 11.18 17.86
N VAL A 463 1.24 12.40 18.39
CA VAL A 463 2.56 13.06 18.57
C VAL A 463 2.51 14.18 19.66
N GLY A 464 3.54 14.35 20.52
CA GLY A 464 3.74 15.57 21.36
C GLY A 464 4.39 15.45 22.78
N PRO A 465 5.70 15.72 22.98
CA PRO A 465 6.54 15.28 24.13
C PRO A 465 5.96 15.31 25.57
N TYR A 466 6.37 14.37 26.43
CA TYR A 466 5.49 13.80 27.47
C TYR A 466 5.57 14.20 28.91
N ALA A 467 6.56 15.03 29.25
CA ALA A 467 6.33 15.96 30.34
C ALA A 467 5.33 17.07 29.94
N LEU A 468 4.76 17.06 28.71
CA LEU A 468 3.93 18.14 28.18
C LEU A 468 2.59 17.75 27.44
N TYR A 469 2.48 16.86 26.41
CA TYR A 469 1.27 16.85 25.51
C TYR A 469 0.67 15.51 24.92
N GLY A 470 -0.01 14.64 25.69
CA GLY A 470 -0.95 13.61 25.13
C GLY A 470 -0.50 12.15 24.77
N GLU A 471 0.20 11.88 23.65
CA GLU A 471 0.45 10.52 23.08
C GLU A 471 1.32 9.48 23.84
N LEU A 472 2.41 9.76 24.56
CA LEU A 472 3.09 8.66 25.31
C LEU A 472 2.21 8.18 26.45
N LEU A 473 1.39 9.06 27.05
CA LEU A 473 0.33 8.60 27.95
C LEU A 473 -0.61 7.64 27.22
N VAL A 474 -0.94 7.89 25.94
CA VAL A 474 -1.68 6.93 25.10
C VAL A 474 -0.88 5.64 24.83
N LYS A 475 0.41 5.71 24.48
CA LYS A 475 1.28 4.53 24.27
C LYS A 475 1.51 3.72 25.55
N VAL A 476 1.59 4.36 26.71
CA VAL A 476 1.71 3.70 28.02
C VAL A 476 0.38 3.09 28.43
N CYS A 477 -0.74 3.79 28.27
CA CYS A 477 -2.07 3.18 28.42
C CYS A 477 -2.30 2.01 27.45
N ALA A 478 -1.68 2.02 26.26
CA ALA A 478 -1.74 0.95 25.28
C ALA A 478 -0.83 -0.26 25.61
N GLU A 479 0.42 -0.03 26.02
CA GLU A 479 1.34 -1.09 26.49
C GLU A 479 0.81 -1.73 27.79
N ASN A 480 0.05 -0.98 28.58
CA ASN A 480 -0.40 -1.40 29.91
C ASN A 480 -1.84 -1.92 29.95
N VAL A 481 -2.50 -2.11 28.79
CA VAL A 481 -3.81 -2.79 28.69
C VAL A 481 -3.84 -4.11 29.47
N PRO A 482 -2.80 -4.98 29.44
CA PRO A 482 -2.82 -6.24 30.19
C PRO A 482 -2.94 -6.03 31.70
N SER A 483 -2.13 -5.14 32.27
CA SER A 483 -2.11 -4.79 33.70
C SER A 483 -3.44 -4.17 34.15
N ASP A 484 -3.90 -3.19 33.39
CA ASP A 484 -5.14 -2.46 33.63
C ASP A 484 -6.37 -3.39 33.62
N LEU A 485 -6.47 -4.21 32.56
CA LEU A 485 -7.60 -5.10 32.34
C LEU A 485 -7.60 -6.27 33.33
N VAL A 486 -6.44 -6.83 33.70
CA VAL A 486 -6.32 -7.86 34.75
C VAL A 486 -6.74 -7.31 36.12
N ALA A 487 -6.35 -6.08 36.47
CA ALA A 487 -6.74 -5.47 37.75
C ALA A 487 -8.26 -5.24 37.84
N TYR A 488 -8.86 -4.70 36.78
CA TYR A 488 -10.31 -4.54 36.64
C TYR A 488 -11.06 -5.89 36.67
N LEU A 489 -10.59 -6.88 35.91
CA LEU A 489 -11.21 -8.21 35.83
C LEU A 489 -11.19 -8.96 37.17
N LEU A 490 -10.12 -8.80 37.96
CA LEU A 490 -10.01 -9.38 39.30
C LEU A 490 -10.90 -8.67 40.32
N THR A 491 -10.93 -7.33 40.34
CA THR A 491 -11.83 -6.58 41.23
C THR A 491 -13.30 -6.89 40.93
N THR A 492 -13.69 -6.86 39.67
CA THR A 492 -15.08 -7.19 39.28
C THR A 492 -15.41 -8.68 39.50
N ARG A 493 -14.42 -9.57 39.64
CA ARG A 493 -14.61 -10.94 40.13
C ARG A 493 -14.83 -10.98 41.64
N ILE A 494 -14.08 -10.20 42.44
CA ILE A 494 -14.31 -10.05 43.88
C ILE A 494 -15.73 -9.57 44.15
N HIS A 495 -16.16 -8.48 43.50
CA HIS A 495 -17.51 -7.92 43.71
C HIS A 495 -18.64 -8.88 43.28
N LYS A 496 -18.40 -9.74 42.28
CA LYS A 496 -19.36 -10.78 41.87
C LYS A 496 -19.43 -11.96 42.86
N LEU A 497 -18.42 -12.17 43.70
CA LEU A 497 -18.32 -13.28 44.65
C LEU A 497 -18.62 -12.88 46.11
N TYR A 498 -18.40 -11.62 46.49
CA TYR A 498 -18.50 -11.10 47.87
C TYR A 498 -19.33 -9.80 47.97
N GLY A 499 -20.20 -9.53 46.99
CA GLY A 499 -21.08 -8.37 46.99
C GLY A 499 -20.41 -7.05 46.58
N LYS A 500 -21.23 -6.02 46.38
CA LYS A 500 -20.81 -4.72 45.78
C LYS A 500 -19.85 -3.90 46.66
N ASP A 501 -19.89 -4.09 47.97
CA ASP A 501 -19.20 -3.23 48.94
C ASP A 501 -17.80 -3.72 49.33
N THR A 502 -17.47 -5.01 49.08
CA THR A 502 -16.20 -5.63 49.45
C THR A 502 -15.04 -5.08 48.60
N LYS A 503 -14.11 -4.34 49.21
CA LYS A 503 -12.97 -3.73 48.51
C LYS A 503 -11.85 -4.71 48.19
N THR A 504 -11.16 -4.48 47.08
CA THR A 504 -9.89 -5.14 46.74
C THR A 504 -8.77 -4.47 47.53
N GLY A 505 -8.23 -5.14 48.54
CA GLY A 505 -7.07 -4.64 49.28
C GLY A 505 -5.80 -4.69 48.45
N LYS A 506 -5.59 -5.79 47.69
CA LYS A 506 -4.33 -5.99 46.97
C LYS A 506 -4.46 -6.86 45.72
N ILE A 507 -3.67 -6.53 44.70
CA ILE A 507 -3.38 -7.43 43.56
C ILE A 507 -1.85 -7.61 43.40
N ASN A 508 -1.39 -8.86 43.30
CA ASN A 508 -0.08 -9.17 42.72
C ASN A 508 -0.27 -9.63 41.27
N PHE A 509 0.53 -9.07 40.37
CA PHE A 509 0.59 -9.42 38.94
C PHE A 509 1.97 -10.03 38.67
N LEU A 510 2.06 -11.35 38.46
CA LEU A 510 3.33 -12.04 38.28
C LEU A 510 3.52 -12.42 36.80
N ILE A 511 4.55 -11.88 36.16
CA ILE A 511 4.93 -12.26 34.79
C ILE A 511 5.70 -13.58 34.88
N THR A 512 5.02 -14.69 34.61
CA THR A 512 5.54 -16.06 34.78
C THR A 512 6.22 -16.59 33.53
N ASP A 513 5.78 -16.16 32.33
CA ASP A 513 6.48 -16.38 31.08
C ASP A 513 6.46 -15.15 30.16
N PHE A 514 7.49 -15.03 29.32
CA PHE A 514 7.75 -13.91 28.42
C PHE A 514 8.72 -14.35 27.32
N ALA A 515 8.35 -14.12 26.06
CA ALA A 515 9.23 -14.21 24.89
C ALA A 515 8.93 -13.04 23.94
N GLY A 516 9.98 -12.32 23.53
CA GLY A 516 9.87 -11.10 22.72
C GLY A 516 10.98 -10.09 23.04
N SER A 517 10.86 -8.88 22.50
CA SER A 517 11.78 -7.76 22.77
C SER A 517 11.05 -6.54 23.33
N VAL A 518 11.76 -5.67 24.05
CA VAL A 518 11.23 -4.38 24.52
C VAL A 518 11.19 -3.40 23.35
N SER A 519 10.09 -2.65 23.18
CA SER A 519 10.01 -1.69 22.07
C SER A 519 11.04 -0.57 22.21
N GLY A 520 11.62 -0.10 21.09
CA GLY A 520 12.53 1.05 21.10
C GLY A 520 11.90 2.29 21.73
N GLY A 521 10.58 2.45 21.58
CA GLY A 521 9.81 3.52 22.25
C GLY A 521 9.67 3.33 23.77
N THR A 522 9.55 2.10 24.28
CA THR A 522 9.51 1.83 25.73
C THR A 522 10.87 2.15 26.35
N LEU A 523 11.97 1.83 25.67
CA LEU A 523 13.32 2.25 26.07
C LEU A 523 13.50 3.78 26.00
N ALA A 524 13.01 4.44 24.94
CA ALA A 524 13.01 5.90 24.84
C ALA A 524 12.23 6.56 25.98
N SER A 525 11.12 5.95 26.42
CA SER A 525 10.32 6.41 27.56
C SER A 525 11.15 6.41 28.85
N VAL A 526 11.84 5.30 29.14
CA VAL A 526 12.72 5.16 30.31
C VAL A 526 13.88 6.16 30.27
N PHE A 527 14.47 6.44 29.10
CA PHE A 527 15.46 7.51 28.97
C PHE A 527 14.85 8.89 29.23
N GLN A 528 13.66 9.19 28.71
CA GLN A 528 12.95 10.47 28.90
C GLN A 528 12.53 10.70 30.36
N MET A 529 12.27 9.64 31.14
CA MET A 529 12.05 9.77 32.58
C MET A 529 13.25 10.37 33.32
N VAL A 530 14.49 10.22 32.79
CA VAL A 530 15.75 10.65 33.44
C VAL A 530 16.47 11.80 32.68
N GLU A 531 15.95 12.24 31.54
CA GLU A 531 16.52 13.34 30.74
C GLU A 531 16.11 14.71 31.33
N GLY A 532 17.09 15.55 31.69
CA GLY A 532 16.87 16.94 32.13
C GLY A 532 16.25 17.16 33.52
N LYS A 533 15.69 16.13 34.18
CA LYS A 533 14.97 16.27 35.46
C LYS A 533 15.90 16.38 36.67
N THR A 534 15.48 17.19 37.65
CA THR A 534 16.07 17.24 39.00
C THR A 534 15.66 16.04 39.86
N ARG A 535 16.36 15.81 40.98
CA ARG A 535 16.04 14.73 41.93
C ARG A 535 14.61 14.80 42.51
N LYS A 536 14.02 16.00 42.64
CA LYS A 536 12.60 16.13 43.05
C LYS A 536 11.67 15.67 41.93
N GLN A 537 11.80 16.26 40.74
CA GLN A 537 11.02 15.90 39.56
C GLN A 537 11.11 14.40 39.21
N LEU A 538 12.22 13.74 39.53
CA LEU A 538 12.37 12.28 39.41
C LEU A 538 11.53 11.50 40.41
N ALA A 539 11.42 11.95 41.66
CA ALA A 539 10.52 11.36 42.65
C ALA A 539 9.05 11.56 42.24
N ASP A 540 8.70 12.79 41.85
CA ASP A 540 7.36 13.16 41.37
C ASP A 540 6.94 12.27 40.17
N THR A 541 7.86 12.03 39.22
CA THR A 541 7.65 11.14 38.04
C THR A 541 7.42 9.67 38.41
N CYS A 542 7.87 9.22 39.59
CA CYS A 542 7.74 7.84 40.04
C CYS A 542 6.53 7.62 40.98
N ASN A 543 5.74 8.66 41.26
CA ASN A 543 4.56 8.56 42.12
C ASN A 543 3.49 7.65 41.48
N PRO A 544 2.97 6.60 42.16
CA PRO A 544 1.92 5.73 41.64
C PRO A 544 0.61 6.45 41.24
N TYR A 545 0.39 7.68 41.72
CA TYR A 545 -0.81 8.48 41.47
C TYR A 545 -0.57 9.66 40.51
N ILE A 546 0.59 9.72 39.83
CA ILE A 546 0.98 10.82 38.91
C ILE A 546 0.03 11.05 37.71
N LEU A 547 -0.96 10.18 37.51
CA LEU A 547 -2.00 10.30 36.48
C LEU A 547 -3.37 10.68 37.04
N THR A 548 -3.57 10.79 38.36
CA THR A 548 -4.80 11.34 38.96
C THR A 548 -4.76 12.88 38.97
N ASP A 549 -5.70 13.54 39.64
CA ASP A 549 -5.55 14.96 39.95
C ASP A 549 -4.58 15.19 41.12
N GLU A 550 -4.20 16.45 41.34
CA GLU A 550 -3.26 16.85 42.39
C GLU A 550 -3.85 16.61 43.79
N ASP A 551 -5.15 16.84 43.98
CA ASP A 551 -5.85 16.63 45.25
C ASP A 551 -5.82 15.16 45.69
N ASN A 552 -6.18 14.21 44.81
CA ASN A 552 -6.07 12.78 45.11
C ASN A 552 -4.61 12.35 45.28
N MET A 553 -3.68 12.89 44.49
CA MET A 553 -2.25 12.57 44.64
C MET A 553 -1.70 13.04 46.00
N MET A 554 -2.14 14.20 46.51
CA MET A 554 -1.82 14.67 47.85
C MET A 554 -2.49 13.83 48.94
N HIS A 555 -3.78 13.53 48.82
CA HIS A 555 -4.51 12.67 49.76
C HIS A 555 -3.84 11.29 49.90
N LYS A 556 -3.51 10.64 48.78
CA LYS A 556 -2.81 9.34 48.75
C LYS A 556 -1.34 9.43 49.19
N GLN A 557 -0.74 10.62 49.21
CA GLN A 557 0.58 10.85 49.81
C GLN A 557 0.49 10.94 51.34
N ASP A 558 -0.51 11.65 51.88
CA ASP A 558 -0.73 11.82 53.32
C ASP A 558 -1.23 10.52 53.99
N GLU A 559 -2.02 9.70 53.29
CA GLU A 559 -2.38 8.34 53.72
C GLU A 559 -1.21 7.33 53.66
N GLY A 560 -0.04 7.72 53.15
CA GLY A 560 1.10 6.81 52.93
C GLY A 560 0.90 5.79 51.80
N MET A 561 -0.17 5.91 51.01
CA MET A 561 -0.49 4.99 49.91
C MET A 561 0.53 5.02 48.76
N VAL A 562 1.28 6.12 48.63
CA VAL A 562 2.47 6.22 47.76
C VAL A 562 3.58 5.25 48.19
N ASP A 563 3.92 5.18 49.47
CA ASP A 563 4.95 4.25 50.00
C ASP A 563 4.47 2.80 50.03
N ALA A 564 3.15 2.59 50.22
CA ALA A 564 2.53 1.27 50.11
C ALA A 564 2.75 0.66 48.72
N ASN A 565 2.52 1.46 47.66
CA ASN A 565 2.63 1.06 46.25
C ASN A 565 4.05 1.20 45.65
N THR A 566 4.98 1.89 46.32
CA THR A 566 6.35 2.10 45.83
C THR A 566 7.10 0.79 45.56
N ILE A 567 7.86 0.73 44.46
CA ILE A 567 8.57 -0.48 43.99
C ILE A 567 9.61 -0.96 45.03
N LYS A 568 9.42 -2.19 45.48
CA LYS A 568 10.29 -2.82 46.48
C LYS A 568 11.34 -3.69 45.75
N ILE A 569 12.50 -3.08 45.47
CA ILE A 569 13.65 -3.65 44.75
C ILE A 569 14.38 -4.68 45.64
N ALA A 570 13.76 -5.83 45.84
CA ALA A 570 14.31 -7.00 46.52
C ALA A 570 13.76 -8.26 45.88
N VAL A 571 14.52 -9.36 45.88
CA VAL A 571 14.01 -10.69 45.55
C VAL A 571 13.12 -11.18 46.68
N ARG A 572 11.98 -11.81 46.36
CA ARG A 572 11.01 -12.32 47.33
C ARG A 572 10.44 -13.65 46.86
N TYR A 573 10.13 -14.55 47.79
CA TYR A 573 9.29 -15.71 47.49
C TYR A 573 7.82 -15.31 47.60
N ASP A 574 6.99 -15.75 46.65
CA ASP A 574 5.54 -15.64 46.71
C ASP A 574 4.96 -16.99 47.13
N GLU A 575 4.45 -17.08 48.36
CA GLU A 575 3.93 -18.32 48.94
C GLU A 575 2.61 -18.77 48.31
N VAL A 576 1.86 -17.85 47.69
CA VAL A 576 0.54 -18.15 47.10
C VAL A 576 0.68 -18.81 45.74
N MET A 577 1.70 -18.46 44.96
CA MET A 577 2.02 -19.09 43.67
C MET A 577 3.22 -20.06 43.73
N GLY A 578 3.99 -20.05 44.82
CA GLY A 578 5.14 -20.93 45.03
C GLY A 578 6.40 -20.52 44.27
N LEU A 579 6.51 -19.25 43.84
CA LEU A 579 7.51 -18.76 42.89
C LEU A 579 8.50 -17.77 43.52
N TRP A 580 9.74 -17.78 43.05
CA TRP A 580 10.69 -16.70 43.32
C TRP A 580 10.42 -15.53 42.38
N THR A 581 10.46 -14.31 42.91
CA THR A 581 10.07 -13.09 42.19
C THR A 581 11.09 -11.97 42.32
N SER A 582 11.42 -11.29 41.22
CA SER A 582 12.29 -10.10 41.18
C SER A 582 11.52 -8.80 40.91
N VAL A 583 12.23 -7.68 40.89
CA VAL A 583 11.71 -6.39 40.40
C VAL A 583 11.34 -6.50 38.91
N PHE A 584 10.24 -5.85 38.52
CA PHE A 584 9.91 -5.53 37.13
C PHE A 584 9.89 -4.02 36.97
N LEU A 585 10.74 -3.47 36.10
CA LEU A 585 10.89 -2.01 35.94
C LEU A 585 9.65 -1.35 35.31
N GLY A 586 8.86 -2.11 34.53
CA GLY A 586 7.59 -1.63 33.97
C GLY A 586 6.56 -1.24 35.04
N GLN A 587 6.65 -1.77 36.27
CA GLN A 587 5.71 -1.42 37.35
C GLN A 587 5.60 0.11 37.52
N LEU A 588 6.69 0.88 37.33
CA LEU A 588 6.71 2.35 37.44
C LEU A 588 5.59 3.01 36.63
N MET A 589 5.37 2.51 35.42
CA MET A 589 4.43 3.04 34.43
C MET A 589 3.07 2.34 34.55
N ASN A 590 3.08 1.04 34.83
CA ASN A 590 1.90 0.19 34.86
C ASN A 590 1.01 0.50 36.07
N GLN A 591 1.62 0.69 37.26
CA GLN A 591 0.89 1.06 38.47
C GLN A 591 0.13 2.38 38.32
N ALA A 592 0.67 3.34 37.57
CA ALA A 592 0.06 4.65 37.36
C ALA A 592 -1.20 4.55 36.48
N VAL A 593 -1.19 3.67 35.47
CA VAL A 593 -2.38 3.38 34.64
C VAL A 593 -3.45 2.67 35.49
N VAL A 594 -3.08 1.66 36.28
CA VAL A 594 -4.01 0.91 37.14
C VAL A 594 -4.66 1.82 38.20
N HIS A 595 -3.89 2.71 38.85
CA HIS A 595 -4.44 3.68 39.81
C HIS A 595 -5.28 4.77 39.14
N ARG A 596 -4.93 5.20 37.92
CA ARG A 596 -5.81 6.06 37.11
C ARG A 596 -7.15 5.38 36.80
N SER A 597 -7.17 4.07 36.55
CA SER A 597 -8.41 3.31 36.37
C SER A 597 -9.24 3.24 37.65
N ASN A 598 -8.62 3.01 38.80
CA ASN A 598 -9.30 3.04 40.11
C ASN A 598 -10.01 4.38 40.34
N PHE A 599 -9.27 5.48 40.15
CA PHE A 599 -9.75 6.86 40.24
C PHE A 599 -10.89 7.14 39.24
N LEU A 600 -10.72 6.82 37.95
CA LEU A 600 -11.76 7.01 36.91
C LEU A 600 -13.03 6.18 37.15
N LEU A 601 -12.92 5.07 37.87
CA LEU A 601 -14.03 4.21 38.25
C LEU A 601 -14.63 4.57 39.62
N ASN A 602 -14.25 5.72 40.20
CA ASN A 602 -14.69 6.24 41.50
C ASN A 602 -14.34 5.29 42.67
N ASN A 603 -13.03 5.08 42.87
CA ASN A 603 -12.41 4.21 43.87
C ASN A 603 -13.02 2.78 43.91
N LEU A 604 -13.34 2.25 42.71
CA LEU A 604 -13.95 0.93 42.55
C LEU A 604 -13.10 -0.18 43.16
N TYR A 605 -11.78 -0.11 43.04
CA TYR A 605 -10.88 -1.15 43.54
C TYR A 605 -10.72 -1.04 45.07
N GLY A 606 -10.86 0.17 45.63
CA GLY A 606 -10.68 0.46 47.05
C GLY A 606 -9.78 1.68 47.27
N GLU A 607 -9.88 2.30 48.44
CA GLU A 607 -9.14 3.52 48.77
C GLU A 607 -7.72 3.22 49.27
N HIS A 608 -7.54 2.07 49.93
CA HIS A 608 -6.25 1.54 50.36
C HIS A 608 -5.71 0.43 49.42
N PHE A 609 -6.14 0.43 48.16
CA PHE A 609 -5.74 -0.55 47.16
C PHE A 609 -4.21 -0.54 46.89
N VAL A 610 -3.59 -1.73 46.90
CA VAL A 610 -2.17 -1.93 46.59
C VAL A 610 -1.99 -2.79 45.34
N TYR A 611 -1.26 -2.26 44.36
CA TYR A 611 -0.89 -2.96 43.13
C TYR A 611 0.62 -3.22 43.08
N THR A 612 1.02 -4.44 42.69
CA THR A 612 2.44 -4.80 42.54
C THR A 612 2.68 -5.73 41.35
N GLU A 613 3.71 -5.44 40.54
CA GLU A 613 4.10 -6.26 39.39
C GLU A 613 5.51 -6.81 39.56
N ARG A 614 5.69 -8.09 39.26
CA ARG A 614 6.97 -8.78 39.51
C ARG A 614 7.26 -9.80 38.42
N LEU A 615 8.53 -9.92 38.04
CA LEU A 615 8.99 -11.02 37.19
C LEU A 615 9.10 -12.29 38.05
N ALA A 616 8.58 -13.41 37.55
CA ALA A 616 8.56 -14.71 38.22
C ALA A 616 9.11 -15.85 37.35
N LYS A 617 9.63 -15.54 36.15
CA LYS A 617 10.24 -16.50 35.23
C LYS A 617 11.59 -17.00 35.77
N GLY A 618 11.62 -18.26 36.24
CA GLY A 618 12.83 -18.95 36.72
C GLY A 618 13.10 -18.88 38.22
N GLY A 619 14.05 -19.67 38.70
CA GLY A 619 14.36 -19.84 40.13
C GLY A 619 15.20 -18.71 40.76
N LEU A 620 15.46 -18.83 42.07
CA LEU A 620 16.16 -17.83 42.89
C LEU A 620 17.39 -17.18 42.23
N LEU A 621 18.26 -17.97 41.56
CA LEU A 621 19.46 -17.45 40.90
C LEU A 621 19.13 -16.50 39.75
N SER A 622 18.13 -16.78 38.91
CA SER A 622 17.74 -15.85 37.83
C SER A 622 17.12 -14.58 38.41
N GLN A 623 16.30 -14.69 39.46
CA GLN A 623 15.71 -13.52 40.12
C GLN A 623 16.76 -12.59 40.76
N LEU A 624 17.83 -13.15 41.33
CA LEU A 624 18.98 -12.40 41.84
C LEU A 624 19.73 -11.68 40.71
N LEU A 625 20.02 -12.39 39.60
CA LEU A 625 20.69 -11.80 38.43
C LEU A 625 19.85 -10.69 37.76
N ILE A 626 18.53 -10.88 37.61
CA ILE A 626 17.61 -9.87 37.08
C ILE A 626 17.59 -8.63 37.99
N THR A 627 17.56 -8.81 39.31
CA THR A 627 17.56 -7.69 40.27
C THR A 627 18.89 -6.93 40.24
N ALA A 628 20.02 -7.63 40.19
CA ALA A 628 21.34 -7.02 40.08
C ALA A 628 21.51 -6.26 38.75
N GLY A 629 21.11 -6.86 37.62
CA GLY A 629 21.11 -6.21 36.31
C GLY A 629 20.23 -4.96 36.26
N SER A 630 19.04 -5.02 36.88
CA SER A 630 18.13 -3.87 36.99
C SER A 630 18.74 -2.71 37.80
N LEU A 631 19.43 -3.01 38.90
CA LEU A 631 20.14 -2.00 39.69
C LEU A 631 21.31 -1.37 38.93
N ILE A 632 22.08 -2.18 38.18
CA ILE A 632 23.15 -1.68 37.31
C ILE A 632 22.58 -0.78 36.20
N PHE A 633 21.46 -1.17 35.59
CA PHE A 633 20.79 -0.38 34.56
C PHE A 633 20.29 0.97 35.10
N ILE A 634 19.63 0.99 36.27
CA ILE A 634 19.21 2.23 36.95
C ILE A 634 20.42 3.14 37.22
N ALA A 635 21.53 2.57 37.71
CA ALA A 635 22.77 3.34 37.94
C ALA A 635 23.35 3.90 36.63
N MET A 636 23.30 3.15 35.53
CA MET A 636 23.75 3.63 34.21
C MET A 636 22.85 4.70 33.58
N LEU A 637 21.56 4.77 33.94
CA LEU A 637 20.67 5.86 33.51
C LEU A 637 21.00 7.20 34.18
N TYR A 638 21.56 7.16 35.39
CA TYR A 638 21.90 8.33 36.19
C TYR A 638 23.12 9.10 35.64
N PHE A 639 24.18 8.40 35.22
CA PHE A 639 25.35 9.06 34.63
C PHE A 639 25.12 9.37 33.15
N THR A 640 25.32 10.62 32.75
CA THR A 640 25.02 11.13 31.40
C THR A 640 25.82 10.47 30.29
N TRP A 641 27.03 9.97 30.57
CA TRP A 641 27.88 9.29 29.59
C TRP A 641 27.46 7.83 29.35
N THR A 642 27.12 7.08 30.41
CA THR A 642 26.55 5.73 30.26
C THR A 642 25.16 5.79 29.64
N ARG A 643 24.32 6.78 30.00
CA ARG A 643 23.02 6.97 29.34
C ARG A 643 23.18 7.19 27.83
N LYS A 644 24.11 8.04 27.39
CA LYS A 644 24.40 8.25 25.97
C LYS A 644 24.97 7.00 25.27
N LEU A 645 25.72 6.16 25.98
CA LEU A 645 26.18 4.87 25.46
C LEU A 645 25.01 3.88 25.30
N LEU A 646 24.13 3.78 26.29
CA LEU A 646 22.92 2.95 26.23
C LEU A 646 21.96 3.44 25.13
N GLN A 647 21.74 4.74 24.99
CA GLN A 647 20.94 5.35 23.91
C GLN A 647 21.49 5.03 22.51
N LYS A 648 22.80 4.76 22.38
CA LYS A 648 23.44 4.34 21.11
C LYS A 648 23.38 2.83 20.85
N LEU A 649 23.10 2.03 21.88
CA LEU A 649 23.02 0.56 21.81
C LEU A 649 21.56 0.05 21.85
N ALA A 650 20.61 0.90 22.22
CA ALA A 650 19.18 0.61 22.16
C ALA A 650 18.66 0.61 20.71
N PRO A 651 17.65 -0.21 20.36
CA PRO A 651 16.94 -0.13 19.08
C PRO A 651 16.35 1.26 18.84
N VAL A 652 16.41 1.75 17.60
CA VAL A 652 15.82 3.04 17.24
C VAL A 652 14.29 2.93 17.24
N SER A 653 13.57 3.97 17.67
CA SER A 653 12.11 4.01 17.59
C SER A 653 11.63 3.84 16.14
N GLY A 654 11.03 2.68 15.85
CA GLY A 654 10.61 2.26 14.50
C GLY A 654 11.31 0.98 14.01
N GLU A 655 12.46 0.64 14.58
CA GLU A 655 13.04 -0.70 14.44
C GLU A 655 12.30 -1.65 15.39
N GLY A 656 11.99 -2.85 14.91
CA GLY A 656 11.30 -3.89 15.67
C GLY A 656 12.02 -5.25 15.56
N PRO A 657 11.60 -6.24 16.36
CA PRO A 657 12.03 -7.63 16.19
C PRO A 657 11.63 -8.16 14.79
N SER A 658 12.26 -9.26 14.36
CA SER A 658 11.83 -9.93 13.12
C SER A 658 10.40 -10.46 13.25
N GLU A 659 9.71 -10.61 12.12
CA GLU A 659 8.34 -11.13 12.11
C GLU A 659 8.22 -12.52 12.77
N GLU A 660 9.26 -13.35 12.63
CA GLU A 660 9.43 -14.64 13.34
C GLU A 660 9.41 -14.46 14.86
N ILE A 661 10.22 -13.55 15.41
CA ILE A 661 10.23 -13.23 16.86
C ILE A 661 8.91 -12.58 17.32
N MET A 662 8.23 -11.85 16.43
CA MET A 662 6.88 -11.32 16.72
C MET A 662 5.82 -12.42 16.80
N GLN A 663 5.89 -13.42 15.93
CA GLN A 663 4.95 -14.54 15.85
C GLN A 663 5.17 -15.58 16.97
N ASP A 664 6.42 -15.99 17.21
CA ASP A 664 6.79 -16.99 18.23
C ASP A 664 6.87 -16.41 19.66
N GLY A 665 6.60 -15.11 19.82
CA GLY A 665 6.57 -14.44 21.12
C GLY A 665 5.41 -14.89 22.01
N CYS A 666 5.52 -14.62 23.31
CA CYS A 666 4.45 -14.88 24.26
C CYS A 666 4.49 -13.92 25.46
N PHE A 667 3.33 -13.76 26.10
CA PHE A 667 3.22 -13.04 27.38
C PHE A 667 2.28 -13.78 28.33
N VAL A 668 2.80 -14.25 29.46
CA VAL A 668 2.03 -15.06 30.42
C VAL A 668 2.10 -14.44 31.81
N VAL A 669 0.92 -14.20 32.37
CA VAL A 669 0.71 -13.60 33.68
C VAL A 669 -0.10 -14.54 34.55
N ASP A 670 0.38 -14.79 35.77
CA ASP A 670 -0.39 -15.44 36.83
C ASP A 670 -0.62 -14.42 37.96
N ALA A 671 -1.85 -13.90 38.07
CA ALA A 671 -2.23 -12.85 39.00
C ALA A 671 -3.06 -13.38 40.19
N THR A 672 -3.04 -12.64 41.30
CA THR A 672 -3.72 -12.96 42.58
C THR A 672 -4.40 -11.72 43.13
N ALA A 673 -5.61 -11.86 43.67
CA ALA A 673 -6.38 -10.75 44.26
C ALA A 673 -6.90 -11.08 45.66
N PHE A 674 -6.83 -10.08 46.54
CA PHE A 674 -7.13 -10.17 47.97
C PHE A 674 -8.12 -9.08 48.39
N THR A 675 -8.99 -9.36 49.36
CA THR A 675 -9.81 -8.32 50.03
C THR A 675 -8.92 -7.38 50.86
N GLU A 676 -9.52 -6.29 51.35
CA GLU A 676 -8.89 -5.35 52.29
C GLU A 676 -8.41 -6.03 53.58
N ASP A 677 -9.15 -7.05 54.06
CA ASP A 677 -8.75 -7.92 55.19
C ASP A 677 -7.58 -8.88 54.88
N GLY A 678 -7.02 -8.81 53.66
CA GLY A 678 -5.94 -9.68 53.21
C GLY A 678 -6.38 -11.09 52.80
N LYS A 679 -7.69 -11.37 52.69
CA LYS A 679 -8.18 -12.70 52.27
C LYS A 679 -7.98 -12.91 50.78
N LEU A 680 -7.25 -13.96 50.37
CA LEU A 680 -7.14 -14.37 48.97
C LEU A 680 -8.51 -14.81 48.41
N VAL A 681 -8.95 -14.18 47.32
CA VAL A 681 -10.26 -14.44 46.68
C VAL A 681 -10.12 -15.20 45.36
N SER A 682 -9.30 -14.70 44.45
CA SER A 682 -9.22 -15.20 43.08
C SER A 682 -7.79 -15.23 42.58
N LYS A 683 -7.49 -16.23 41.76
CA LYS A 683 -6.36 -16.25 40.83
C LYS A 683 -6.88 -16.01 39.42
N LEU A 684 -6.08 -15.37 38.57
CA LEU A 684 -6.37 -15.18 37.15
C LEU A 684 -5.09 -15.46 36.37
N LYS A 685 -5.12 -16.42 35.46
CA LYS A 685 -4.06 -16.59 34.47
C LYS A 685 -4.45 -15.87 33.19
N ALA A 686 -3.56 -15.05 32.64
CA ALA A 686 -3.77 -14.39 31.36
C ALA A 686 -2.62 -14.73 30.40
N VAL A 687 -2.96 -15.02 29.15
CA VAL A 687 -2.00 -15.45 28.11
C VAL A 687 -2.24 -14.62 26.85
N GLY A 688 -1.24 -13.85 26.44
CA GLY A 688 -1.22 -13.10 25.18
C GLY A 688 -0.43 -13.82 24.09
N GLU A 689 -0.95 -13.78 22.87
CA GLU A 689 -0.31 -14.36 21.68
C GLU A 689 0.70 -13.39 21.05
N GLY A 690 1.92 -13.87 20.79
CA GLY A 690 2.96 -13.07 20.15
C GLY A 690 3.73 -12.17 21.12
N ASP A 691 4.64 -11.37 20.56
CA ASP A 691 5.54 -10.56 21.37
C ASP A 691 4.80 -9.39 22.09
N PRO A 692 5.08 -9.16 23.38
CA PRO A 692 4.48 -8.05 24.15
C PRO A 692 5.05 -6.67 23.84
N GLY A 693 6.06 -6.54 22.97
CA GLY A 693 6.60 -5.24 22.56
C GLY A 693 5.82 -4.63 21.39
N TYR A 694 5.45 -5.47 20.42
CA TYR A 694 4.89 -5.04 19.13
C TYR A 694 3.59 -5.77 18.80
N ARG A 695 3.58 -7.10 18.58
CA ARG A 695 2.40 -7.82 18.07
C ARG A 695 1.20 -7.72 19.00
N LEU A 696 1.38 -8.08 20.27
CA LEU A 696 0.30 -8.05 21.27
C LEU A 696 -0.15 -6.60 21.53
N THR A 697 0.78 -5.64 21.65
CA THR A 697 0.47 -4.21 21.81
C THR A 697 -0.35 -3.67 20.64
N VAL A 698 -0.01 -4.02 19.40
CA VAL A 698 -0.80 -3.64 18.21
C VAL A 698 -2.19 -4.29 18.21
N GLN A 699 -2.32 -5.55 18.62
CA GLN A 699 -3.63 -6.21 18.79
C GLN A 699 -4.49 -5.48 19.84
N LEU A 700 -3.92 -5.18 21.01
CA LEU A 700 -4.60 -4.51 22.13
C LEU A 700 -5.06 -3.09 21.76
N VAL A 701 -4.21 -2.31 21.09
CA VAL A 701 -4.57 -0.99 20.51
C VAL A 701 -5.69 -1.12 19.48
N THR A 702 -5.56 -2.10 18.58
CA THR A 702 -6.52 -2.30 17.47
C THR A 702 -7.90 -2.71 18.01
N GLU A 703 -7.98 -3.61 18.99
CA GLU A 703 -9.26 -3.97 19.60
C GLU A 703 -9.85 -2.83 20.45
N SER A 704 -9.02 -2.04 21.13
CA SER A 704 -9.48 -0.83 21.84
C SER A 704 -10.06 0.20 20.86
N ALA A 705 -9.40 0.43 19.72
CA ALA A 705 -9.89 1.28 18.64
C ALA A 705 -11.17 0.73 17.99
N PHE A 706 -11.31 -0.58 17.85
CA PHE A 706 -12.56 -1.19 17.38
C PHE A 706 -13.71 -1.12 18.40
N CYS A 707 -13.43 -1.16 19.70
CA CYS A 707 -14.46 -0.92 20.73
C CYS A 707 -14.97 0.51 20.60
N LEU A 708 -14.06 1.49 20.53
CA LEU A 708 -14.38 2.90 20.30
C LEU A 708 -15.19 3.13 19.02
N ALA A 709 -14.74 2.56 17.88
CA ALA A 709 -15.39 2.77 16.58
C ALA A 709 -16.81 2.18 16.50
N LYS A 710 -17.14 1.18 17.33
CA LYS A 710 -18.50 0.63 17.45
C LYS A 710 -19.35 1.32 18.52
N GLY A 711 -18.73 1.99 19.48
CA GLY A 711 -19.39 2.40 20.72
C GLY A 711 -19.57 1.26 21.73
N ASP A 712 -18.71 0.23 21.68
CA ASP A 712 -18.67 -0.90 22.64
C ASP A 712 -18.12 -0.43 24.02
N PHE A 713 -18.64 0.66 24.58
CA PHE A 713 -18.26 1.20 25.89
C PHE A 713 -18.81 0.36 27.05
N ARG A 714 -18.14 0.41 28.21
CA ARG A 714 -18.55 -0.25 29.46
C ARG A 714 -20.00 0.11 29.84
N ASP A 715 -20.88 -0.89 29.95
CA ASP A 715 -22.27 -0.68 30.35
C ASP A 715 -22.40 -0.54 31.87
N CYS A 716 -23.32 0.30 32.34
CA CYS A 716 -23.58 0.48 33.77
C CYS A 716 -24.10 -0.79 34.46
N SER A 717 -24.77 -1.67 33.71
CA SER A 717 -25.33 -2.94 34.21
C SER A 717 -24.31 -4.03 34.51
N ASP A 718 -23.11 -3.96 33.93
CA ASP A 718 -22.07 -5.00 34.07
C ASP A 718 -21.22 -4.83 35.33
N ASP A 719 -21.41 -3.72 36.06
CA ASP A 719 -20.49 -3.22 37.06
C ASP A 719 -21.17 -2.72 38.36
N VAL A 720 -20.33 -2.33 39.32
CA VAL A 720 -20.79 -1.86 40.64
C VAL A 720 -21.27 -0.41 40.61
N ASN A 721 -20.55 0.48 39.93
CA ASN A 721 -20.82 1.91 39.85
C ASN A 721 -21.56 2.29 38.55
N ASP A 722 -22.70 2.97 38.70
CA ASP A 722 -23.51 3.60 37.62
C ASP A 722 -22.84 4.86 37.02
N THR A 723 -21.56 4.76 36.67
CA THR A 723 -20.78 5.83 36.04
C THR A 723 -20.68 5.61 34.52
N PRO A 724 -21.64 6.12 33.72
CA PRO A 724 -21.57 6.00 32.26
C PRO A 724 -20.31 6.66 31.70
N VAL A 725 -19.74 6.07 30.65
CA VAL A 725 -18.56 6.63 29.97
C VAL A 725 -18.96 7.92 29.25
N HIS A 726 -18.23 9.00 29.53
CA HIS A 726 -18.47 10.35 29.00
C HIS A 726 -17.34 10.80 28.08
N GLY A 727 -17.31 12.08 27.69
CA GLY A 727 -16.16 12.67 26.99
C GLY A 727 -14.98 12.86 27.93
N GLY A 728 -13.82 12.27 27.63
CA GLY A 728 -12.63 12.44 28.46
C GLY A 728 -11.44 11.53 28.10
N PHE A 729 -10.40 11.57 28.94
CA PHE A 729 -9.22 10.71 28.86
C PHE A 729 -9.38 9.51 29.79
N TYR A 730 -9.70 8.36 29.19
CA TYR A 730 -9.92 7.09 29.88
C TYR A 730 -8.79 6.09 29.63
N THR A 731 -8.67 5.13 30.54
CA THR A 731 -7.87 3.91 30.35
C THR A 731 -8.69 2.82 29.64
N PRO A 732 -8.05 1.81 29.01
CA PRO A 732 -8.76 0.72 28.34
C PRO A 732 -9.81 0.01 29.21
N ALA A 733 -9.50 -0.28 30.48
CA ALA A 733 -10.43 -0.93 31.39
C ALA A 733 -11.57 0.00 31.84
N SER A 734 -11.30 1.28 32.12
CA SER A 734 -12.36 2.22 32.52
C SER A 734 -13.31 2.59 31.37
N ALA A 735 -12.83 2.61 30.12
CA ALA A 735 -13.63 2.87 28.92
C ALA A 735 -14.46 1.67 28.44
N PHE A 736 -13.88 0.47 28.43
CA PHE A 736 -14.47 -0.70 27.76
C PHE A 736 -14.68 -1.91 28.67
N GLY A 737 -13.88 -2.05 29.73
CA GLY A 737 -13.96 -3.12 30.70
C GLY A 737 -14.14 -4.50 30.07
N ARG A 738 -15.22 -5.19 30.45
CA ARG A 738 -15.55 -6.54 29.96
C ARG A 738 -15.70 -6.63 28.43
N LYS A 739 -16.13 -5.57 27.74
CA LYS A 739 -16.29 -5.59 26.28
C LYS A 739 -14.95 -5.73 25.56
N LEU A 740 -13.87 -5.15 26.08
CA LEU A 740 -12.53 -5.33 25.54
C LEU A 740 -11.97 -6.72 25.86
N SER A 741 -12.09 -7.20 27.11
CA SER A 741 -11.59 -8.54 27.48
C SER A 741 -12.28 -9.65 26.68
N ASN A 742 -13.59 -9.56 26.49
CA ASN A 742 -14.36 -10.59 25.78
C ASN A 742 -13.95 -10.66 24.29
N ARG A 743 -13.60 -9.52 23.67
CA ARG A 743 -13.11 -9.47 22.29
C ARG A 743 -11.70 -10.01 22.14
N LEU A 744 -10.80 -9.70 23.07
CA LEU A 744 -9.44 -10.24 23.10
C LEU A 744 -9.46 -11.76 23.29
N HIS A 745 -10.32 -12.25 24.20
CA HIS A 745 -10.49 -13.68 24.47
C HIS A 745 -11.11 -14.41 23.27
N ALA A 746 -12.19 -13.89 22.68
CA ALA A 746 -12.86 -14.50 21.53
C ALA A 746 -12.04 -14.48 20.23
N LYS A 747 -10.93 -13.74 20.19
CA LYS A 747 -9.94 -13.75 19.10
C LYS A 747 -8.65 -14.51 19.46
N HIS A 748 -8.55 -15.03 20.68
CA HIS A 748 -7.34 -15.62 21.27
C HIS A 748 -6.11 -14.70 21.35
N PHE A 749 -6.24 -13.40 21.03
CA PHE A 749 -5.17 -12.40 21.19
C PHE A 749 -4.73 -12.29 22.66
N MET A 750 -5.69 -12.33 23.59
CA MET A 750 -5.39 -12.50 25.01
C MET A 750 -6.51 -13.27 25.72
N THR A 751 -6.21 -14.42 26.32
CA THR A 751 -7.15 -15.23 27.11
C THR A 751 -7.05 -14.93 28.60
N PHE A 752 -8.08 -15.31 29.37
CA PHE A 752 -8.29 -14.93 30.77
C PHE A 752 -8.95 -16.07 31.56
N ASP A 753 -8.17 -16.90 32.24
CA ASP A 753 -8.60 -18.11 32.95
C ASP A 753 -8.68 -17.86 34.47
N PHE A 754 -9.90 -17.74 35.00
CA PHE A 754 -10.15 -17.55 36.44
C PHE A 754 -10.06 -18.85 37.23
N LYS A 755 -9.52 -18.77 38.45
CA LYS A 755 -9.56 -19.83 39.47
C LYS A 755 -9.89 -19.19 40.82
N ASP A 756 -11.17 -19.21 41.18
CA ASP A 756 -11.65 -18.72 42.48
C ASP A 756 -11.14 -19.64 43.61
N VAL A 757 -10.88 -19.06 44.79
CA VAL A 757 -10.63 -19.83 46.01
C VAL A 757 -11.99 -20.18 46.64
N ALA A 758 -12.20 -21.46 46.94
CA ALA A 758 -13.47 -21.94 47.47
C ALA A 758 -13.83 -21.26 48.80
N LEU A 759 -15.07 -20.77 48.90
CA LEU A 759 -15.67 -20.30 50.15
C LEU A 759 -15.68 -21.43 51.18
N THR A 760 -15.10 -21.21 52.36
CA THR A 760 -15.24 -22.09 53.52
C THR A 760 -16.70 -22.17 53.96
N GLN A 761 -17.14 -23.32 54.48
CA GLN A 761 -18.57 -23.61 54.72
C GLN A 761 -19.28 -22.55 55.59
N GLN A 762 -18.60 -21.96 56.56
CA GLN A 762 -19.14 -20.87 57.40
C GLN A 762 -19.64 -19.67 56.58
N GLN A 763 -19.04 -19.37 55.42
CA GLN A 763 -19.45 -18.25 54.57
C GLN A 763 -20.57 -18.61 53.56
N LYS A 764 -21.12 -19.83 53.62
CA LYS A 764 -22.36 -20.19 52.89
C LYS A 764 -23.63 -19.99 53.72
N GLU A 765 -23.50 -19.64 55.00
CA GLU A 765 -24.62 -19.60 55.94
C GLU A 765 -25.08 -18.16 56.27
N GLU A 766 -24.34 -17.13 55.84
CA GLU A 766 -24.60 -15.73 56.21
C GLU A 766 -25.32 -14.88 55.13
N GLU A 767 -25.42 -15.31 53.85
CA GLU A 767 -26.21 -14.62 52.82
C GLU A 767 -27.17 -15.54 52.03
N PRO A 768 -28.41 -15.09 51.72
CA PRO A 768 -29.43 -15.92 51.08
C PRO A 768 -29.27 -16.04 49.56
N MET A 769 -29.64 -17.22 49.04
CA MET A 769 -29.50 -17.64 47.64
C MET A 769 -29.89 -16.61 46.56
N LYS A 770 -28.96 -16.40 45.60
CA LYS A 770 -29.31 -16.15 44.19
C LYS A 770 -28.42 -16.98 43.25
N GLU A 771 -28.72 -18.27 43.16
CA GLU A 771 -28.22 -19.11 42.05
C GLU A 771 -28.82 -18.61 40.73
N HIS A 772 -28.00 -18.10 39.80
CA HIS A 772 -28.11 -18.23 38.34
C HIS A 772 -27.04 -17.38 37.63
N ALA A 773 -25.84 -17.95 37.41
CA ALA A 773 -24.80 -17.34 36.54
C ALA A 773 -23.74 -18.35 36.03
N ALA A 774 -24.14 -19.60 35.78
CA ALA A 774 -23.25 -20.66 35.29
C ALA A 774 -23.22 -20.70 33.75
N ALA A 775 -22.60 -19.68 33.15
CA ALA A 775 -22.16 -19.68 31.75
C ALA A 775 -20.79 -18.99 31.71
N PHE A 776 -19.82 -19.64 31.07
CA PHE A 776 -18.46 -19.15 30.84
C PHE A 776 -18.33 -18.70 29.37
#